data_AF-A0A2N1UDJ8-F1
#
_entry.id   AF-A0A2N1UDJ8-F1
#
_cell.length_a   1.000
_cell.length_b   1.000
_cell.length_c   1.000
_cell.angle_alpha   90.00
_cell.angle_beta   90.00
_cell.angle_gamma   90.00
#
_symmetry.space_group_name_H-M   'P 1'
#
loop_
_entity.id
_entity.type
_entity.pdbx_description
1 polymer ?
#
loop_
_entity_poly.entity_id
_entity_poly.type
_entity_poly.pdbx_seq_one_letter_code
_entity_poly.pdbx_strand_id
1 'polypeptide(L)'
;MFLAVAFVFSLLLLPVAICWDNYQKEVSDRQFIVAAEEEATALAQQYKANCPIEIQIKKCILRAQNQLSKYADPFAENGALVRKALLQSLPPGWLSTDSIFYVFKFTPNSSRALVGEGLERTNSAFMSLIASNLRNWVNISSAEQAKIDNRLASLFGERISGKMLLSNRFGRSIDVIFNGQRRHLIWDFLNLGGEQSGAFMILSGYKPGHEDAARETLKEISGSSRQRFFPILAPLQSLRQELTPIVDGEHLTKQPVTRFLNLLKQYPEHGKIASVSVGVLHERTFLYRSSISRQLPYELWLTTAQTDIARTRLVSMCALLLTIFWLSIFAIRTAHRQPFAFSVRTRLLAMVFGVGGLPIIILIIAGRSAIEQDHHARYRTMVNNMRAELREIDGNSTSLRIIFENVARRYFANSDFKKAITTEEIDKEKEIFKHCFAEFAASGVPLSSIGVTRFGRDDLQIFPDDSNKGSDDTRLHVFAPMMYAGLGDFSEDTYQEALDKLAESKRLGLETYRAIAGNAVFSDVAVARQKSLIMSFGDAGNFVIFDFIADDEKVSVAVIFFAPAQKSYARFARNAVVRGSLATPGRQWGLAESRELGVSTSLSRYRAEHQHESWFLKKLVAAQTSSSFQVETLADTLTVCAPCEHMHGISLGTTMSLKSLYNVTEKQYRLLMAAAAILFAIFAMITNALLAYFTRPLAIIENGISRILDRRFDFRLNLARDDELGDVADAFDNMAQGLYERHELAQFVSGSLSSQLTSTTQLEREPQKRWGAVLASDIRNFTTLSEAWPPEQIVELLNCHLEAMSEKITSNHGEIDKFIGDAIIAVFFSETAEQAAQNAVNAARDMMASHRDLVRERSQSGLFAYAMGIGIAGGELLVGSYGAGDRHEFSLTGQARHLAEILEAESKQGKFSHIILSPEIRDLLPEIALAPLGETGNYEVSEV
;
A
#
# COMPACT_ATOMS: atom_id res chain seq x y z
N MET A 1 -16.78 11.98 -30.65
CA MET A 1 -16.30 10.65 -30.21
C MET A 1 -14.93 10.71 -29.55
N PHE A 2 -13.83 11.05 -30.25
CA PHE A 2 -12.47 11.12 -29.65
C PHE A 2 -12.38 11.92 -28.34
N LEU A 3 -12.89 13.16 -28.35
CA LEU A 3 -12.97 14.02 -27.16
C LEU A 3 -13.83 13.41 -26.04
N ALA A 4 -14.86 12.64 -26.37
CA ALA A 4 -15.66 11.93 -25.39
C ALA A 4 -14.90 10.74 -24.79
N VAL A 5 -14.10 10.02 -25.58
CA VAL A 5 -13.25 8.92 -25.10
C VAL A 5 -12.09 9.44 -24.24
N ALA A 6 -11.43 10.53 -24.64
CA ALA A 6 -10.41 11.20 -23.84
C ALA A 6 -10.98 11.77 -22.52
N PHE A 7 -12.21 12.29 -22.56
CA PHE A 7 -12.95 12.70 -21.38
C PHE A 7 -13.26 11.51 -20.46
N VAL A 8 -13.78 10.41 -20.98
CA VAL A 8 -14.05 9.17 -20.21
C VAL A 8 -12.75 8.59 -19.62
N PHE A 9 -11.66 8.60 -20.36
CA PHE A 9 -10.34 8.17 -19.87
C PHE A 9 -9.85 9.04 -18.71
N SER A 10 -10.02 10.36 -18.81
CA SER A 10 -9.71 11.30 -17.73
C SER A 10 -10.61 11.09 -16.51
N LEU A 11 -11.87 10.72 -16.74
CA LEU A 11 -12.84 10.39 -15.70
C LEU A 11 -12.49 9.09 -14.97
N LEU A 12 -11.84 8.13 -15.66
CA LEU A 12 -11.33 6.88 -15.08
C LEU A 12 -9.99 7.03 -14.35
N LEU A 13 -9.18 8.05 -14.67
CA LEU A 13 -7.98 8.39 -13.89
C LEU A 13 -8.32 8.84 -12.46
N LEU A 14 -9.51 9.43 -12.26
CA LEU A 14 -9.98 9.89 -10.95
C LEU A 14 -10.16 8.73 -9.94
N PRO A 15 -10.93 7.66 -10.22
CA PRO A 15 -11.05 6.52 -9.30
C PRO A 15 -9.71 5.78 -9.11
N VAL A 16 -8.83 5.74 -10.11
CA VAL A 16 -7.48 5.18 -9.97
C VAL A 16 -6.62 6.02 -9.00
N ALA A 17 -6.66 7.34 -9.14
CA ALA A 17 -5.96 8.25 -8.22
C ALA A 17 -6.54 8.17 -6.79
N ILE A 18 -7.86 8.03 -6.66
CA ILE A 18 -8.53 7.80 -5.37
C ILE A 18 -8.10 6.46 -4.77
N CYS A 19 -8.00 5.39 -5.57
CA CYS A 19 -7.52 4.09 -5.11
C CYS A 19 -6.06 4.17 -4.65
N TRP A 20 -5.21 4.91 -5.37
CA TRP A 20 -3.82 5.16 -4.97
C TRP A 20 -3.70 5.99 -3.69
N ASP A 21 -4.52 7.02 -3.50
CA ASP A 21 -4.55 7.81 -2.24
C ASP A 21 -5.10 6.98 -1.06
N ASN A 22 -6.08 6.12 -1.31
CA ASN A 22 -6.56 5.15 -0.31
C ASN A 22 -5.48 4.11 0.05
N TYR A 23 -4.67 3.70 -0.91
CA TYR A 23 -3.54 2.81 -0.68
C TYR A 23 -2.43 3.49 0.14
N GLN A 24 -2.03 4.70 -0.25
CA GLN A 24 -1.07 5.50 0.52
C GLN A 24 -1.56 5.75 1.96
N LYS A 25 -2.87 5.94 2.13
CA LYS A 25 -3.52 5.96 3.44
C LYS A 25 -3.31 4.65 4.20
N GLU A 26 -3.58 3.50 3.59
CA GLU A 26 -3.44 2.21 4.27
C GLU A 26 -2.00 1.92 4.70
N VAL A 27 -1.01 2.24 3.86
CA VAL A 27 0.42 2.10 4.20
C VAL A 27 0.80 3.01 5.36
N SER A 28 0.39 4.28 5.31
CA SER A 28 0.61 5.25 6.37
C SER A 28 -0.06 4.84 7.69
N ASP A 29 -1.28 4.33 7.62
CA ASP A 29 -2.04 3.85 8.79
C ASP A 29 -1.31 2.67 9.44
N ARG A 30 -0.78 1.73 8.64
CA ARG A 30 0.01 0.59 9.14
C ARG A 30 1.33 1.02 9.79
N GLN A 31 2.06 1.95 9.18
CA GLN A 31 3.30 2.48 9.77
C GLN A 31 3.02 3.21 11.09
N PHE A 32 1.94 3.99 11.14
CA PHE A 32 1.51 4.65 12.37
C PHE A 32 1.15 3.65 13.47
N ILE A 33 0.38 2.59 13.15
CA ILE A 33 -0.01 1.54 14.11
C ILE A 33 1.22 0.91 14.75
N VAL A 34 2.22 0.51 13.96
CA VAL A 34 3.43 -0.14 14.48
C VAL A 34 4.19 0.79 15.44
N ALA A 35 4.44 2.04 15.02
CA ALA A 35 5.15 3.01 15.86
C ALA A 35 4.36 3.37 17.13
N ALA A 36 3.03 3.52 17.01
CA ALA A 36 2.16 3.82 18.14
C ALA A 36 2.06 2.63 19.12
N GLU A 37 2.08 1.40 18.62
CA GLU A 37 2.05 0.19 19.45
C GLU A 37 3.33 0.01 20.27
N GLU A 38 4.50 0.29 19.70
CA GLU A 38 5.77 0.31 20.44
C GLU A 38 5.76 1.33 21.58
N GLU A 39 5.34 2.57 21.30
CA GLU A 39 5.27 3.66 22.28
C GLU A 39 4.23 3.37 23.38
N ALA A 40 3.05 2.87 22.99
CA ALA A 40 1.99 2.47 23.92
C ALA A 40 2.43 1.30 24.82
N THR A 41 3.18 0.34 24.28
CA THR A 41 3.70 -0.79 25.05
C THR A 41 4.65 -0.31 26.15
N ALA A 42 5.57 0.62 25.83
CA ALA A 42 6.48 1.20 26.81
C ALA A 42 5.73 1.97 27.92
N LEU A 43 4.75 2.79 27.54
CA LEU A 43 3.93 3.53 28.51
C LEU A 43 3.11 2.61 29.42
N ALA A 44 2.55 1.52 28.87
CA ALA A 44 1.80 0.55 29.66
C ALA A 44 2.69 -0.18 30.69
N GLN A 45 3.95 -0.46 30.36
CA GLN A 45 4.90 -1.03 31.31
C GLN A 45 5.30 -0.04 32.40
N GLN A 46 5.59 1.19 32.02
CA GLN A 46 5.86 2.27 32.97
C GLN A 46 4.68 2.46 33.94
N TYR A 47 3.45 2.35 33.44
CA TYR A 47 2.25 2.36 34.27
C TYR A 47 2.27 1.21 35.28
N LYS A 48 2.43 -0.05 34.82
CA LYS A 48 2.45 -1.23 35.70
C LYS A 48 3.54 -1.14 36.77
N ALA A 49 4.74 -0.68 36.42
CA ALA A 49 5.85 -0.55 37.36
C ALA A 49 5.60 0.51 38.43
N ASN A 50 4.84 1.57 38.13
CA ASN A 50 4.56 2.66 39.05
C ASN A 50 3.21 2.52 39.78
N CYS A 51 2.34 1.62 39.34
CA CYS A 51 0.99 1.44 39.89
C CYS A 51 0.91 0.94 41.35
N PRO A 52 1.84 0.12 41.88
CA PRO A 52 1.76 -0.35 43.26
C PRO A 52 1.73 0.79 44.28
N ILE A 53 0.89 0.65 45.31
CA ILE A 53 0.66 1.68 46.33
C ILE A 53 1.96 2.02 47.07
N GLU A 54 2.80 1.02 47.34
CA GLU A 54 4.06 1.17 48.05
C GLU A 54 5.04 2.04 47.25
N ILE A 55 5.05 1.88 45.92
CA ILE A 55 5.91 2.67 45.03
C ILE A 55 5.45 4.13 45.00
N GLN A 56 4.13 4.38 44.98
CA GLN A 56 3.59 5.73 45.02
C GLN A 56 3.88 6.44 46.35
N ILE A 57 3.63 5.79 47.49
CA ILE A 57 3.96 6.36 48.81
C ILE A 57 5.47 6.64 48.91
N LYS A 58 6.31 5.72 48.45
CA LYS A 58 7.77 5.91 48.43
C LYS A 58 8.18 7.13 47.61
N LYS A 59 7.60 7.31 46.41
CA LYS A 59 7.84 8.50 45.58
C LYS A 59 7.43 9.78 46.30
N CYS A 60 6.28 9.81 46.97
CA CYS A 60 5.84 10.97 47.76
C CYS A 60 6.82 11.31 48.87
N ILE A 61 7.31 10.30 49.60
CA ILE A 61 8.32 10.49 50.66
C ILE A 61 9.62 11.05 50.08
N LEU A 62 10.10 10.52 48.95
CA LEU A 62 11.30 11.02 48.28
C LEU A 62 11.12 12.45 47.76
N ARG A 63 9.95 12.81 47.21
CA ARG A 63 9.62 14.19 46.82
C ARG A 63 9.67 15.13 48.02
N ALA A 64 9.10 14.73 49.15
CA ALA A 64 9.13 15.50 50.38
C ALA A 64 10.57 15.70 50.89
N GLN A 65 11.38 14.64 50.91
CA GLN A 65 12.81 14.72 51.29
C GLN A 65 13.61 15.64 50.37
N ASN A 66 13.40 15.56 49.05
CA ASN A 66 14.04 16.44 48.06
C ASN A 66 13.60 17.91 48.18
N GLN A 67 12.37 18.17 48.64
CA GLN A 67 11.94 19.53 48.98
C GLN A 67 12.63 20.03 50.24
N LEU A 68 12.72 19.17 51.27
CA LEU A 68 13.34 19.49 52.55
C LEU A 68 14.85 19.71 52.44
N SER A 69 15.54 18.99 51.54
CA SER A 69 16.98 19.15 51.32
C SER A 69 17.39 20.52 50.76
N LYS A 70 16.43 21.33 50.29
CA LYS A 70 16.67 22.71 49.82
C LYS A 70 16.77 23.72 50.96
N TYR A 71 16.36 23.35 52.17
CA TYR A 71 16.42 24.20 53.35
C TYR A 71 17.67 23.92 54.18
N ALA A 72 18.29 24.95 54.72
CA ALA A 72 19.49 24.83 55.55
C ALA A 72 19.22 24.11 56.90
N ASP A 73 18.06 24.35 57.52
CA ASP A 73 17.53 23.53 58.63
C ASP A 73 16.07 23.12 58.32
N PRO A 74 15.84 21.91 57.80
CA PRO A 74 14.51 21.43 57.47
C PRO A 74 13.62 21.17 58.69
N PHE A 75 14.20 21.19 59.89
CA PHE A 75 13.48 21.04 61.16
C PHE A 75 13.19 22.38 61.86
N ALA A 76 13.47 23.51 61.18
CA ALA A 76 13.05 24.83 61.66
C ALA A 76 11.53 24.90 61.90
N GLU A 77 11.10 25.86 62.71
CA GLU A 77 9.68 26.02 63.11
C GLU A 77 9.08 24.77 63.78
N ASN A 78 9.87 24.05 64.58
CA ASN A 78 9.47 22.83 65.28
C ASN A 78 8.80 21.77 64.38
N GLY A 79 9.33 21.55 63.17
CA GLY A 79 8.87 20.48 62.28
C GLY A 79 7.65 20.82 61.42
N ALA A 80 7.15 22.06 61.46
CA ALA A 80 6.07 22.53 60.60
C ALA A 80 6.42 22.41 59.10
N LEU A 81 7.68 22.70 58.74
CA LEU A 81 8.19 22.54 57.37
C LEU A 81 8.17 21.08 56.88
N VAL A 82 8.58 20.14 57.73
CA VAL A 82 8.53 18.69 57.43
C VAL A 82 7.10 18.23 57.17
N ARG A 83 6.17 18.62 58.05
CA ARG A 83 4.74 18.32 57.88
C ARG A 83 4.20 18.92 56.57
N LYS A 84 4.53 20.18 56.29
CA LYS A 84 4.11 20.88 55.07
C LYS A 84 4.63 20.16 53.81
N ALA A 85 5.89 19.76 53.78
CA ALA A 85 6.47 19.03 52.66
C ALA A 85 5.83 17.65 52.45
N LEU A 86 5.53 16.92 53.53
CA LEU A 86 4.83 15.62 53.47
C LEU A 86 3.39 15.78 52.96
N LEU A 87 2.64 16.77 53.46
CA LEU A 87 1.27 17.06 53.02
C LEU A 87 1.20 17.55 51.57
N GLN A 88 2.20 18.31 51.11
CA GLN A 88 2.27 18.77 49.72
C GLN A 88 2.71 17.66 48.75
N SER A 89 3.42 16.65 49.24
CA SER A 89 3.95 15.56 48.41
C SER A 89 3.01 14.36 48.30
N LEU A 90 2.11 14.17 49.27
CA LEU A 90 1.07 13.14 49.25
C LEU A 90 -0.16 13.62 48.45
N PRO A 91 -0.82 12.73 47.66
CA PRO A 91 -2.01 13.12 46.92
C PRO A 91 -3.18 13.53 47.85
N PRO A 92 -4.02 14.49 47.43
CA PRO A 92 -5.17 14.90 48.21
C PRO A 92 -6.14 13.73 48.41
N GLY A 93 -6.59 13.53 49.66
CA GLY A 93 -7.50 12.44 50.03
C GLY A 93 -6.83 11.15 50.49
N TRP A 94 -5.50 11.01 50.35
CA TRP A 94 -4.78 9.83 50.86
C TRP A 94 -4.60 9.84 52.38
N LEU A 95 -4.91 10.96 53.02
CA LEU A 95 -4.87 11.15 54.45
C LEU A 95 -6.25 11.62 54.92
N SER A 96 -6.76 10.99 55.96
CA SER A 96 -7.97 11.44 56.65
C SER A 96 -7.73 12.76 57.40
N THR A 97 -8.79 13.54 57.63
CA THR A 97 -8.70 14.83 58.35
C THR A 97 -8.26 14.67 59.80
N ASP A 98 -8.42 13.49 60.39
CA ASP A 98 -7.96 13.10 61.72
C ASP A 98 -6.56 12.46 61.73
N SER A 99 -5.78 12.61 60.65
CA SER A 99 -4.43 12.05 60.55
C SER A 99 -3.49 12.71 61.57
N ILE A 100 -2.76 11.87 62.30
CA ILE A 100 -1.83 12.28 63.36
C ILE A 100 -0.41 12.27 62.81
N PHE A 101 0.35 13.33 63.06
CA PHE A 101 1.72 13.48 62.60
C PHE A 101 2.69 13.60 63.78
N TYR A 102 3.76 12.82 63.70
CA TYR A 102 4.94 12.97 64.57
C TYR A 102 6.19 13.19 63.71
N VAL A 103 7.03 14.13 64.14
CA VAL A 103 8.32 14.43 63.50
C VAL A 103 9.40 14.44 64.56
N PHE A 104 10.53 13.81 64.24
CA PHE A 104 11.66 13.64 65.14
C PHE A 104 12.92 14.20 64.50
N LYS A 105 13.63 15.08 65.22
CA LYS A 105 14.98 15.52 64.85
C LYS A 105 15.99 14.62 65.55
N PHE A 106 16.94 14.08 64.80
CA PHE A 106 18.00 13.26 65.36
C PHE A 106 19.20 14.12 65.76
N THR A 107 19.80 13.78 66.90
CA THR A 107 21.10 14.26 67.37
C THR A 107 22.05 13.07 67.48
N PRO A 108 23.36 13.26 67.71
CA PRO A 108 24.31 12.14 67.79
C PRO A 108 23.93 11.09 68.85
N ASN A 109 23.35 11.52 69.98
CA ASN A 109 23.11 10.65 71.14
C ASN A 109 21.62 10.42 71.47
N SER A 110 20.69 11.13 70.83
CA SER A 110 19.25 10.99 71.11
C SER A 110 18.38 11.50 69.95
N SER A 111 17.08 11.20 70.01
CA SER A 111 16.07 11.86 69.19
C SER A 111 15.28 12.87 70.02
N ARG A 112 14.83 13.95 69.38
CA ARG A 112 13.90 14.92 69.96
C ARG A 112 12.62 14.97 69.11
N ALA A 113 11.49 14.64 69.73
CA ALA A 113 10.18 14.91 69.14
C ALA A 113 9.95 16.41 69.03
N LEU A 114 9.53 16.86 67.85
CA LEU A 114 9.19 18.25 67.58
C LEU A 114 7.69 18.47 67.84
N VAL A 115 7.34 19.64 68.35
CA VAL A 115 5.96 20.00 68.71
C VAL A 115 5.64 21.37 68.09
N GLY A 116 4.61 21.39 67.25
CA GLY A 116 4.18 22.56 66.48
C GLY A 116 2.75 22.37 65.97
N GLU A 117 2.26 23.33 65.19
CA GLU A 117 0.89 23.30 64.68
C GLU A 117 0.63 22.05 63.80
N GLY A 118 -0.35 21.23 64.21
CA GLY A 118 -0.70 19.98 63.52
C GLY A 118 0.23 18.79 63.81
N LEU A 119 1.11 18.87 64.81
CA LEU A 119 1.88 17.76 65.37
C LEU A 119 1.32 17.35 66.74
N GLU A 120 1.29 16.05 67.01
CA GLU A 120 0.69 15.52 68.23
C GLU A 120 1.65 15.58 69.43
N ARG A 121 1.16 16.14 70.55
CA ARG A 121 1.95 16.26 71.79
C ARG A 121 1.83 15.02 72.67
N THR A 122 0.69 14.32 72.62
CA THR A 122 0.44 13.10 73.40
C THR A 122 1.38 12.00 72.94
N ASN A 123 1.94 11.22 73.87
CA ASN A 123 2.93 10.17 73.58
C ASN A 123 4.20 10.63 72.84
N SER A 124 4.45 11.93 72.65
CA SER A 124 5.59 12.46 71.88
C SER A 124 6.96 12.04 72.45
N ALA A 125 7.14 12.10 73.77
CA ALA A 125 8.36 11.61 74.44
C ALA A 125 8.57 10.11 74.23
N PHE A 126 7.47 9.34 74.23
CA PHE A 126 7.49 7.91 74.03
C PHE A 126 7.78 7.53 72.57
N MET A 127 7.16 8.22 71.61
CA MET A 127 7.43 8.06 70.18
C MET A 127 8.87 8.48 69.82
N SER A 128 9.42 9.51 70.49
CA SER A 128 10.83 9.89 70.36
C SER A 128 11.74 8.74 70.76
N LEU A 129 11.48 8.11 71.91
CA LEU A 129 12.24 6.96 72.39
C LEU A 129 12.17 5.79 71.39
N ILE A 130 10.98 5.49 70.84
CA ILE A 130 10.80 4.50 69.78
C ILE A 130 11.65 4.86 68.55
N ALA A 131 11.54 6.08 68.03
CA ALA A 131 12.29 6.51 66.85
C ALA A 131 13.81 6.46 67.06
N SER A 132 14.30 6.79 68.26
CA SER A 132 15.72 6.70 68.63
C SER A 132 16.21 5.26 68.66
N ASN A 133 15.42 4.37 69.25
CA ASN A 133 15.80 2.96 69.38
C ASN A 133 15.68 2.21 68.04
N LEU A 134 14.70 2.57 67.20
CA LEU A 134 14.58 2.04 65.83
C LEU A 134 15.75 2.47 64.95
N ARG A 135 16.34 3.66 65.19
CA ARG A 135 17.56 4.12 64.49
C ARG A 135 18.77 3.22 64.79
N ASN A 136 18.90 2.77 66.04
CA ASN A 136 20.02 1.94 66.52
C ASN A 136 19.63 0.47 66.73
N TRP A 137 18.58 -0.02 66.08
CA TRP A 137 17.94 -1.29 66.39
C TRP A 137 18.88 -2.51 66.35
N VAL A 138 19.86 -2.50 65.46
CA VAL A 138 20.86 -3.57 65.31
C VAL A 138 21.86 -3.61 66.48
N ASN A 139 22.06 -2.47 67.15
CA ASN A 139 23.08 -2.28 68.18
C ASN A 139 22.52 -2.33 69.62
N ILE A 140 21.20 -2.52 69.79
CA ILE A 140 20.56 -2.64 71.11
C ILE A 140 20.38 -4.10 71.51
N SER A 141 20.48 -4.38 72.81
CA SER A 141 20.41 -5.75 73.35
C SER A 141 19.05 -6.41 73.15
N SER A 142 18.99 -7.75 73.07
CA SER A 142 17.73 -8.51 72.92
C SER A 142 16.72 -8.23 74.03
N ALA A 143 17.19 -7.95 75.25
CA ALA A 143 16.36 -7.55 76.38
C ALA A 143 15.74 -6.14 76.20
N GLU A 144 16.48 -5.21 75.60
CA GLU A 144 15.95 -3.89 75.24
C GLU A 144 14.99 -3.96 74.05
N GLN A 145 15.28 -4.80 73.05
CA GLN A 145 14.37 -5.08 71.94
C GLN A 145 13.02 -5.61 72.45
N ALA A 146 13.03 -6.60 73.35
CA ALA A 146 11.80 -7.12 73.97
C ALA A 146 11.05 -6.06 74.79
N LYS A 147 11.76 -5.19 75.51
CA LYS A 147 11.13 -4.04 76.21
C LYS A 147 10.48 -3.06 75.23
N ILE A 148 11.07 -2.84 74.06
CA ILE A 148 10.51 -1.97 73.03
C ILE A 148 9.34 -2.64 72.33
N ASP A 149 9.42 -3.94 72.04
CA ASP A 149 8.32 -4.71 71.44
C ASP A 149 7.09 -4.75 72.36
N ASN A 150 7.28 -4.99 73.67
CA ASN A 150 6.18 -4.91 74.65
C ASN A 150 5.57 -3.50 74.71
N ARG A 151 6.39 -2.46 74.52
CA ARG A 151 5.96 -1.07 74.48
C ARG A 151 5.22 -0.72 73.18
N LEU A 152 5.68 -1.23 72.04
CA LEU A 152 5.00 -1.09 70.76
C LEU A 152 3.66 -1.84 70.77
N ALA A 153 3.63 -3.03 71.37
CA ALA A 153 2.40 -3.79 71.59
C ALA A 153 1.37 -2.99 72.40
N SER A 154 1.81 -2.29 73.45
CA SER A 154 0.92 -1.45 74.27
C SER A 154 0.34 -0.23 73.52
N LEU A 155 1.05 0.30 72.52
CA LEU A 155 0.61 1.50 71.78
C LEU A 155 -0.09 1.22 70.46
N PHE A 156 0.35 0.17 69.75
CA PHE A 156 -0.07 -0.15 68.38
C PHE A 156 -0.79 -1.49 68.27
N GLY A 157 -0.91 -2.24 69.37
CA GLY A 157 -1.53 -3.57 69.47
C GLY A 157 -0.52 -4.72 69.48
N GLU A 158 -0.90 -5.85 70.10
CA GLU A 158 -0.04 -7.02 70.41
C GLU A 158 0.70 -7.67 69.22
N ARG A 159 0.34 -7.31 67.99
CA ARG A 159 0.91 -7.88 66.76
C ARG A 159 2.05 -7.06 66.16
N ILE A 160 2.44 -5.94 66.77
CA ILE A 160 3.46 -5.02 66.23
C ILE A 160 4.78 -5.14 66.99
N SER A 161 5.87 -5.37 66.24
CA SER A 161 7.24 -5.37 66.75
C SER A 161 8.11 -4.32 66.04
N GLY A 162 9.24 -3.96 66.64
CA GLY A 162 10.19 -3.02 66.04
C GLY A 162 10.83 -3.56 64.77
N LYS A 163 11.06 -4.88 64.69
CA LYS A 163 11.47 -5.56 63.44
C LYS A 163 10.42 -5.37 62.34
N MET A 164 9.14 -5.53 62.66
CA MET A 164 8.03 -5.35 61.72
C MET A 164 7.89 -3.90 61.25
N LEU A 165 8.15 -2.92 62.13
CA LEU A 165 8.21 -1.51 61.73
C LEU A 165 9.37 -1.27 60.76
N LEU A 166 10.56 -1.79 61.04
CA LEU A 166 11.75 -1.60 60.21
C LEU A 166 11.65 -2.27 58.83
N SER A 167 10.98 -3.42 58.73
CA SER A 167 10.75 -4.16 57.48
C SER A 167 9.65 -3.55 56.61
N ASN A 168 8.79 -2.70 57.19
CA ASN A 168 7.70 -1.99 56.52
C ASN A 168 8.00 -0.48 56.39
N ARG A 169 9.25 -0.14 56.08
CA ARG A 169 9.67 1.20 55.64
C ARG A 169 9.62 1.31 54.11
N PHE A 170 10.05 2.45 53.55
CA PHE A 170 10.19 2.67 52.12
C PHE A 170 8.86 2.59 51.35
N GLY A 171 7.85 3.30 51.85
CA GLY A 171 6.53 3.41 51.22
C GLY A 171 5.55 2.31 51.58
N ARG A 172 5.94 1.33 52.40
CA ARG A 172 5.01 0.37 52.99
C ARG A 172 4.24 1.00 54.14
N SER A 173 3.00 0.55 54.34
CA SER A 173 2.14 0.97 55.46
C SER A 173 1.75 -0.23 56.30
N ILE A 174 1.52 0.00 57.59
CA ILE A 174 1.14 -1.05 58.55
C ILE A 174 -0.17 -0.70 59.22
N ASP A 175 -1.03 -1.69 59.40
CA ASP A 175 -2.29 -1.52 60.13
C ASP A 175 -2.01 -1.66 61.63
N VAL A 176 -2.35 -0.63 62.40
CA VAL A 176 -2.11 -0.55 63.85
C VAL A 176 -3.39 -0.15 64.59
N ILE A 177 -3.48 -0.50 65.87
CA ILE A 177 -4.55 -0.01 66.76
C ILE A 177 -3.93 1.06 67.64
N PHE A 178 -4.28 2.33 67.43
CA PHE A 178 -3.77 3.44 68.20
C PHE A 178 -4.94 4.20 68.85
N ASN A 179 -4.90 4.38 70.17
CA ASN A 179 -6.00 4.96 70.96
C ASN A 179 -7.36 4.25 70.72
N GLY A 180 -7.35 2.91 70.62
CA GLY A 180 -8.56 2.10 70.42
C GLY A 180 -9.17 2.15 69.01
N GLN A 181 -8.58 2.93 68.09
CA GLN A 181 -9.01 3.02 66.70
C GLN A 181 -8.01 2.33 65.77
N ARG A 182 -8.52 1.67 64.72
CA ARG A 182 -7.67 1.15 63.64
C ARG A 182 -7.14 2.32 62.83
N ARG A 183 -5.82 2.40 62.67
CA ARG A 183 -5.12 3.42 61.91
C ARG A 183 -4.05 2.77 61.04
N HIS A 184 -3.64 3.47 60.01
CA HIS A 184 -2.59 3.06 59.10
C HIS A 184 -1.35 3.90 59.39
N LEU A 185 -0.27 3.22 59.77
CA LEU A 185 1.02 3.82 60.10
C LEU A 185 1.90 3.84 58.85
N ILE A 186 2.30 5.03 58.44
CA ILE A 186 3.36 5.27 57.46
C ILE A 186 4.52 5.93 58.20
N TRP A 187 5.71 5.35 58.12
CA TRP A 187 6.87 5.92 58.79
C TRP A 187 8.15 5.68 57.99
N ASP A 188 9.07 6.64 58.05
CA ASP A 188 10.40 6.49 57.47
C ASP A 188 11.42 7.43 58.13
N PHE A 189 12.70 7.18 57.88
CA PHE A 189 13.78 8.11 58.21
C PHE A 189 13.84 9.24 57.19
N LEU A 190 14.18 10.43 57.66
CA LEU A 190 14.46 11.59 56.84
C LEU A 190 15.96 11.61 56.56
N ASN A 191 16.34 11.20 55.35
CA ASN A 191 17.70 11.25 54.87
C ASN A 191 17.93 12.58 54.14
N LEU A 192 18.79 13.43 54.68
CA LEU A 192 19.07 14.76 54.15
C LEU A 192 20.59 14.91 54.03
N GLY A 193 21.08 15.25 52.84
CA GLY A 193 22.53 15.39 52.58
C GLY A 193 23.34 14.10 52.76
N GLY A 194 22.70 12.93 52.74
CA GLY A 194 23.36 11.63 52.95
C GLY A 194 23.35 11.12 54.41
N GLU A 195 22.86 11.92 55.35
CA GLU A 195 22.75 11.53 56.77
C GLU A 195 21.29 11.35 57.20
N GLN A 196 21.07 10.42 58.15
CA GLN A 196 19.79 10.26 58.84
C GLN A 196 19.61 11.40 59.85
N SER A 197 19.05 12.52 59.41
CA SER A 197 18.87 13.72 60.23
C SER A 197 17.58 13.72 61.06
N GLY A 198 16.64 12.81 60.78
CA GLY A 198 15.39 12.68 61.55
C GLY A 198 14.51 11.52 61.12
N ALA A 199 13.27 11.51 61.60
CA ALA A 199 12.23 10.55 61.22
C ALA A 199 10.84 11.20 61.24
N PHE A 200 9.87 10.57 60.58
CA PHE A 200 8.47 10.94 60.70
C PHE A 200 7.57 9.71 60.86
N MET A 201 6.42 9.89 61.48
CA MET A 201 5.34 8.90 61.58
C MET A 201 4.01 9.58 61.29
N ILE A 202 3.21 8.97 60.41
CA ILE A 202 1.86 9.42 60.05
C ILE A 202 0.91 8.29 60.40
N LEU A 203 -0.09 8.57 61.23
CA LEU A 203 -1.16 7.65 61.59
C LEU A 203 -2.46 8.18 60.99
N SER A 204 -2.91 7.58 59.90
CA SER A 204 -4.14 7.98 59.22
C SER A 204 -5.29 7.03 59.51
N GLY A 205 -6.52 7.55 59.60
CA GLY A 205 -7.74 6.75 59.68
C GLY A 205 -8.15 6.15 58.32
N TYR A 206 -7.54 6.60 57.23
CA TYR A 206 -7.79 6.11 55.88
C TYR A 206 -6.57 5.35 55.32
N LYS A 207 -6.80 4.19 54.69
CA LYS A 207 -5.77 3.47 53.91
C LYS A 207 -6.03 3.68 52.42
N PRO A 208 -5.09 4.24 51.67
CA PRO A 208 -5.24 4.32 50.23
C PRO A 208 -5.25 2.91 49.63
N GLY A 209 -6.21 2.64 48.75
CA GLY A 209 -6.36 1.36 48.07
C GLY A 209 -5.53 1.24 46.79
N HIS A 210 -5.57 0.06 46.15
CA HIS A 210 -4.94 -0.14 44.84
C HIS A 210 -5.51 0.81 43.77
N GLU A 211 -6.80 1.16 43.87
CA GLU A 211 -7.45 2.09 42.94
C GLU A 211 -6.94 3.54 43.10
N ASP A 212 -6.66 3.97 44.32
CA ASP A 212 -6.07 5.29 44.60
C ASP A 212 -4.68 5.41 43.98
N ALA A 213 -3.86 4.35 44.13
CA ALA A 213 -2.54 4.27 43.51
C ALA A 213 -2.61 4.27 41.98
N ALA A 214 -3.59 3.57 41.41
CA ALA A 214 -3.84 3.52 39.98
C ALA A 214 -4.25 4.91 39.43
N ARG A 215 -5.12 5.63 40.15
CA ARG A 215 -5.54 7.01 39.82
C ARG A 215 -4.36 7.98 39.83
N GLU A 216 -3.49 7.92 40.82
CA GLU A 216 -2.33 8.82 40.90
C GLU A 216 -1.28 8.49 39.83
N THR A 217 -1.03 7.21 39.58
CA THR A 217 -0.14 6.76 38.49
C THR A 217 -0.65 7.20 37.12
N LEU A 218 -1.97 7.22 36.93
CA LEU A 218 -2.61 7.71 35.72
C LEU A 218 -2.29 9.19 35.49
N LYS A 219 -2.45 10.02 36.52
CA LYS A 219 -2.11 11.46 36.47
C LYS A 219 -0.62 11.70 36.21
N GLU A 220 0.26 10.90 36.82
CA GLU A 220 1.71 11.03 36.62
C GLU A 220 2.10 10.79 35.15
N ILE A 221 1.52 9.78 34.50
CA ILE A 221 1.78 9.47 33.09
C ILE A 221 1.11 10.49 32.17
N SER A 222 -0.10 10.94 32.54
CA SER A 222 -0.81 12.01 31.85
C SER A 222 -0.06 13.36 31.86
N GLY A 223 0.65 13.67 32.96
CA GLY A 223 1.37 14.93 33.16
C GLY A 223 2.85 14.92 32.70
N SER A 224 3.46 13.74 32.57
CA SER A 224 4.90 13.60 32.23
C SER A 224 5.21 13.48 30.73
N SER A 225 4.20 13.32 29.87
CA SER A 225 4.40 13.15 28.43
C SER A 225 4.26 14.47 27.66
N ARG A 226 5.19 14.72 26.73
CA ARG A 226 4.95 15.57 25.56
C ARG A 226 3.81 14.90 24.78
N GLN A 227 2.57 15.28 25.10
CA GLN A 227 1.36 14.47 24.91
C GLN A 227 1.19 13.93 23.48
N ARG A 228 1.40 12.61 23.34
CA ARG A 228 0.88 11.82 22.23
C ARG A 228 -0.21 10.86 22.69
N PHE A 229 -0.09 10.24 23.86
CA PHE A 229 -1.05 9.24 24.37
C PHE A 229 -1.85 9.73 25.58
N PHE A 230 -3.10 9.29 25.66
CA PHE A 230 -4.07 9.54 26.73
C PHE A 230 -4.40 8.21 27.42
N PRO A 231 -3.96 7.98 28.67
CA PRO A 231 -4.24 6.75 29.38
C PRO A 231 -5.63 6.79 30.05
N ILE A 232 -6.31 5.65 30.06
CA ILE A 232 -7.67 5.47 30.57
C ILE A 232 -7.74 4.13 31.30
N LEU A 233 -8.35 4.08 32.48
CA LEU A 233 -8.67 2.82 33.15
C LEU A 233 -10.11 2.46 32.87
N ALA A 234 -10.33 1.42 32.07
CA ALA A 234 -11.67 0.90 31.81
C ALA A 234 -11.97 -0.26 32.77
N PRO A 235 -13.17 -0.37 33.35
CA PRO A 235 -13.54 -1.49 34.20
C PRO A 235 -13.37 -2.83 33.47
N LEU A 236 -13.06 -3.90 34.18
CA LEU A 236 -13.12 -5.24 33.60
C LEU A 236 -14.52 -5.51 33.03
N GLN A 237 -14.59 -6.31 31.97
CA GLN A 237 -15.84 -6.60 31.28
C GLN A 237 -16.96 -7.10 32.21
N SER A 238 -16.61 -7.88 33.24
CA SER A 238 -17.55 -8.39 34.24
C SER A 238 -18.08 -7.34 35.21
N LEU A 239 -17.36 -6.24 35.44
CA LEU A 239 -17.65 -5.22 36.47
C LEU A 239 -18.12 -3.90 35.86
N ARG A 240 -18.45 -3.93 34.58
CA ARG A 240 -18.72 -2.75 33.76
C ARG A 240 -20.06 -2.06 34.07
N GLN A 241 -21.01 -2.79 34.67
CA GLN A 241 -22.28 -2.24 35.15
C GLN A 241 -22.14 -1.57 36.53
N GLU A 242 -21.09 -1.92 37.28
CA GLU A 242 -20.88 -1.48 38.66
C GLU A 242 -19.85 -0.35 38.77
N LEU A 243 -18.88 -0.30 37.84
CA LEU A 243 -17.77 0.64 37.87
C LEU A 243 -17.75 1.55 36.63
N THR A 244 -17.24 2.77 36.80
CA THR A 244 -17.07 3.75 35.72
C THR A 244 -15.61 3.86 35.28
N PRO A 245 -15.34 4.17 34.00
CA PRO A 245 -13.98 4.42 33.53
C PRO A 245 -13.33 5.60 34.24
N ILE A 246 -12.06 5.46 34.60
CA ILE A 246 -11.27 6.50 35.24
C ILE A 246 -10.39 7.15 34.16
N VAL A 247 -10.53 8.45 34.03
CA VAL A 247 -9.77 9.29 33.11
C VAL A 247 -9.33 10.54 33.85
N ASP A 248 -8.19 11.10 33.46
CA ASP A 248 -7.78 12.42 33.95
C ASP A 248 -8.77 13.51 33.51
N GLY A 249 -9.12 14.41 34.44
CA GLY A 249 -10.09 15.48 34.26
C GLY A 249 -9.77 16.38 33.06
N GLU A 250 -8.48 16.68 32.86
CA GLU A 250 -7.99 17.51 31.76
C GLU A 250 -8.11 16.82 30.38
N HIS A 251 -8.22 15.49 30.35
CA HIS A 251 -8.18 14.69 29.13
C HIS A 251 -9.57 14.22 28.66
N LEU A 252 -10.61 14.35 29.50
CA LEU A 252 -11.99 13.98 29.18
C LEU A 252 -12.54 14.66 27.92
N THR A 253 -12.09 15.88 27.62
CA THR A 253 -12.51 16.66 26.45
C THR A 253 -11.68 16.37 25.19
N LYS A 254 -10.61 15.56 25.28
CA LYS A 254 -9.75 15.24 24.14
C LYS A 254 -10.46 14.25 23.22
N GLN A 255 -10.48 14.56 21.92
CA GLN A 255 -11.18 13.77 20.91
C GLN A 255 -10.88 12.25 20.95
N PRO A 256 -9.62 11.78 21.12
CA PRO A 256 -9.32 10.35 21.21
C PRO A 256 -10.00 9.67 22.40
N VAL A 257 -10.05 10.35 23.54
CA VAL A 257 -10.66 9.87 24.78
C VAL A 257 -12.17 9.78 24.64
N THR A 258 -12.81 10.85 24.14
CA THR A 258 -14.27 10.88 23.95
C THR A 258 -14.73 9.78 22.99
N ARG A 259 -13.98 9.55 21.91
CA ARG A 259 -14.25 8.45 20.97
C ARG A 259 -14.10 7.08 21.60
N PHE A 260 -13.03 6.86 22.36
CA PHE A 260 -12.87 5.60 23.08
C PHE A 260 -14.02 5.34 24.05
N LEU A 261 -14.45 6.35 24.83
CA LEU A 261 -15.59 6.19 25.76
C LEU A 261 -16.90 5.85 25.05
N ASN A 262 -17.12 6.39 23.84
CA ASN A 262 -18.27 6.03 23.01
C ASN A 262 -18.16 4.59 22.47
N LEU A 263 -16.98 4.19 21.99
CA LEU A 263 -16.73 2.82 21.54
C LEU A 263 -16.89 1.82 22.67
N LEU A 264 -16.42 2.16 23.87
CA LEU A 264 -16.65 1.38 25.06
C LEU A 264 -18.16 1.15 25.17
N LYS A 265 -18.98 2.22 25.27
CA LYS A 265 -20.46 2.12 25.41
C LYS A 265 -21.13 1.28 24.31
N GLN A 266 -20.65 1.37 23.07
CA GLN A 266 -21.23 0.67 21.93
C GLN A 266 -20.94 -0.83 21.93
N TYR A 267 -19.74 -1.24 22.34
CA TYR A 267 -19.31 -2.65 22.28
C TYR A 267 -19.24 -3.27 23.68
N PRO A 268 -20.06 -4.29 24.01
CA PRO A 268 -20.06 -4.90 25.34
C PRO A 268 -18.79 -5.71 25.65
N GLU A 269 -18.19 -6.34 24.64
CA GLU A 269 -16.94 -7.11 24.76
C GLU A 269 -15.71 -6.26 24.41
N HIS A 270 -14.78 -6.14 25.35
CA HIS A 270 -13.53 -5.40 25.14
C HIS A 270 -12.65 -5.99 24.03
N GLY A 271 -12.68 -7.32 23.85
CA GLY A 271 -11.96 -8.01 22.78
C GLY A 271 -12.41 -7.63 21.38
N LYS A 272 -13.65 -7.15 21.21
CA LYS A 272 -14.17 -6.64 19.93
C LYS A 272 -13.63 -5.25 19.58
N ILE A 273 -13.16 -4.50 20.59
CA ILE A 273 -12.52 -3.19 20.40
C ILE A 273 -11.03 -3.37 20.14
N ALA A 274 -10.32 -4.06 21.05
CA ALA A 274 -8.92 -4.42 20.87
C ALA A 274 -8.55 -5.67 21.70
N SER A 275 -7.65 -6.49 21.13
CA SER A 275 -7.02 -7.59 21.85
C SER A 275 -5.97 -7.07 22.84
N VAL A 276 -5.69 -7.84 23.89
CA VAL A 276 -4.68 -7.47 24.89
C VAL A 276 -3.30 -7.43 24.23
N SER A 277 -2.55 -6.35 24.49
CA SER A 277 -1.23 -6.08 23.93
C SER A 277 -1.20 -5.96 22.41
N VAL A 278 -2.29 -5.51 21.81
CA VAL A 278 -2.39 -5.24 20.37
C VAL A 278 -2.93 -3.83 20.13
N GLY A 279 -2.24 -3.08 19.29
CA GLY A 279 -2.67 -1.76 18.82
C GLY A 279 -3.70 -1.84 17.69
N VAL A 280 -4.80 -1.11 17.81
CA VAL A 280 -5.86 -1.05 16.78
C VAL A 280 -6.17 0.40 16.45
N LEU A 281 -6.28 0.74 15.16
CA LEU A 281 -6.69 2.06 14.71
C LEU A 281 -8.19 2.05 14.39
N HIS A 282 -8.98 2.84 15.12
CA HIS A 282 -10.41 3.03 14.90
C HIS A 282 -10.71 4.49 14.56
N GLU A 283 -11.20 4.77 13.36
CA GLU A 283 -11.56 6.13 12.91
C GLU A 283 -10.51 7.22 13.21
N ARG A 284 -9.22 6.95 12.98
CA ARG A 284 -8.06 7.83 13.31
C ARG A 284 -7.72 7.95 14.80
N THR A 285 -8.31 7.11 15.64
CA THR A 285 -7.98 6.98 17.05
C THR A 285 -7.31 5.63 17.26
N PHE A 286 -6.04 5.63 17.61
CA PHE A 286 -5.32 4.41 17.96
C PHE A 286 -5.64 4.04 19.39
N LEU A 287 -5.90 2.76 19.62
CA LEU A 287 -6.29 2.16 20.88
C LEU A 287 -5.33 1.00 21.17
N TYR A 288 -4.78 0.98 22.38
CA TYR A 288 -3.94 -0.12 22.85
C TYR A 288 -4.43 -0.57 24.23
N ARG A 289 -4.66 -1.87 24.36
CA ARG A 289 -5.21 -2.49 25.58
C ARG A 289 -4.13 -3.24 26.33
N SER A 290 -4.02 -3.04 27.65
CA SER A 290 -3.08 -3.75 28.52
C SER A 290 -3.73 -4.15 29.84
N SER A 291 -3.41 -5.35 30.32
CA SER A 291 -3.70 -5.76 31.70
C SER A 291 -2.79 -5.03 32.69
N ILE A 292 -3.24 -4.80 33.93
CA ILE A 292 -2.44 -4.12 34.98
C ILE A 292 -2.05 -5.12 36.07
N SER A 293 -3.00 -5.49 36.92
CA SER A 293 -2.86 -6.42 38.03
C SER A 293 -4.19 -7.13 38.28
N ARG A 294 -4.15 -8.36 38.80
CA ARG A 294 -5.36 -9.09 39.21
C ARG A 294 -6.07 -8.44 40.41
N GLN A 295 -5.37 -7.59 41.16
CA GLN A 295 -5.91 -6.88 42.33
C GLN A 295 -6.72 -5.63 41.96
N LEU A 296 -6.67 -5.20 40.69
CA LEU A 296 -7.40 -4.04 40.20
C LEU A 296 -8.58 -4.48 39.32
N PRO A 297 -9.79 -3.97 39.56
CA PRO A 297 -10.96 -4.27 38.73
C PRO A 297 -10.98 -3.49 37.40
N TYR A 298 -9.80 -3.10 36.90
CA TYR A 298 -9.61 -2.21 35.75
C TYR A 298 -8.54 -2.73 34.78
N GLU A 299 -8.69 -2.38 33.50
CA GLU A 299 -7.71 -2.55 32.43
C GLU A 299 -7.18 -1.19 31.97
N LEU A 300 -5.91 -1.14 31.56
CA LEU A 300 -5.31 0.07 31.01
C LEU A 300 -5.56 0.16 29.51
N TRP A 301 -6.08 1.29 29.07
CA TRP A 301 -6.27 1.65 27.67
C TRP A 301 -5.48 2.90 27.35
N LEU A 302 -4.66 2.85 26.31
CA LEU A 302 -3.90 3.99 25.82
C LEU A 302 -4.50 4.42 24.48
N THR A 303 -4.85 5.69 24.37
CA THR A 303 -5.47 6.24 23.16
C THR A 303 -4.64 7.39 22.60
N THR A 304 -4.51 7.48 21.27
CA THR A 304 -3.90 8.64 20.61
C THR A 304 -4.62 9.01 19.32
N ALA A 305 -4.54 10.29 18.94
CA ALA A 305 -4.97 10.73 17.61
C ALA A 305 -3.86 10.45 16.59
N GLN A 306 -4.23 9.91 15.44
CA GLN A 306 -3.35 9.91 14.29
C GLN A 306 -3.13 11.34 13.78
N THR A 307 -1.88 11.77 13.68
CA THR A 307 -1.51 13.07 13.11
C THR A 307 -1.72 13.04 11.60
N ASP A 308 -2.37 14.06 11.04
CA ASP A 308 -2.49 14.20 9.58
C ASP A 308 -1.08 14.43 9.00
N ILE A 309 -0.54 13.42 8.32
CA ILE A 309 0.65 13.60 7.48
C ILE A 309 0.23 14.51 6.33
N ALA A 310 1.00 15.58 6.08
CA ALA A 310 0.82 16.46 4.94
C ALA A 310 0.96 15.65 3.65
N ARG A 311 -0.15 15.13 3.14
CA ARG A 311 -0.17 14.34 1.92
C ARG A 311 0.07 15.24 0.74
N THR A 312 1.01 14.87 -0.11
CA THR A 312 1.03 15.33 -1.49
C THR A 312 -0.16 14.70 -2.21
N ARG A 313 -1.33 15.37 -2.15
CA ARG A 313 -2.47 15.11 -3.05
C ARG A 313 -2.16 15.44 -4.51
N LEU A 314 -0.88 15.52 -4.87
CA LEU A 314 -0.39 16.04 -6.14
C LEU A 314 -0.88 15.16 -7.29
N VAL A 315 -0.94 13.84 -7.10
CA VAL A 315 -1.52 12.91 -8.10
C VAL A 315 -3.02 13.15 -8.30
N SER A 316 -3.79 13.27 -7.22
CA SER A 316 -5.23 13.53 -7.28
C SER A 316 -5.54 14.94 -7.82
N MET A 317 -4.71 15.94 -7.49
CA MET A 317 -4.79 17.29 -8.05
C MET A 317 -4.41 17.32 -9.52
N CYS A 318 -3.35 16.63 -9.95
CA CYS A 318 -2.98 16.53 -11.36
C CYS A 318 -4.09 15.84 -12.15
N ALA A 319 -4.69 14.76 -11.63
CA ALA A 319 -5.84 14.11 -12.25
C ALA A 319 -7.04 15.07 -12.33
N LEU A 320 -7.33 15.81 -11.26
CA LEU A 320 -8.40 16.82 -11.23
C LEU A 320 -8.15 17.93 -12.26
N LEU A 321 -6.93 18.49 -12.31
CA LEU A 321 -6.54 19.52 -13.27
C LEU A 321 -6.63 19.01 -14.71
N LEU A 322 -6.26 17.75 -14.97
CA LEU A 322 -6.44 17.12 -16.28
C LEU A 322 -7.92 16.96 -16.63
N THR A 323 -8.77 16.56 -15.67
CA THR A 323 -10.23 16.50 -15.91
C THR A 323 -10.84 17.88 -16.16
N ILE A 324 -10.41 18.90 -15.42
CA ILE A 324 -10.85 20.29 -15.61
C ILE A 324 -10.36 20.82 -16.96
N PHE A 325 -9.13 20.49 -17.37
CA PHE A 325 -8.57 20.82 -18.68
C PHE A 325 -9.42 20.23 -19.81
N TRP A 326 -9.81 18.95 -19.71
CA TRP A 326 -10.70 18.35 -20.70
C TRP A 326 -12.13 18.89 -20.65
N LEU A 327 -12.67 19.18 -19.47
CA LEU A 327 -13.97 19.85 -19.31
C LEU A 327 -13.98 21.25 -19.92
N SER A 328 -12.91 22.02 -19.76
CA SER A 328 -12.78 23.35 -20.34
C SER A 328 -12.63 23.29 -21.85
N ILE A 329 -11.86 22.34 -22.41
CA ILE A 329 -11.85 22.07 -23.86
C ILE A 329 -13.27 21.70 -24.35
N PHE A 330 -14.02 20.89 -23.61
CA PHE A 330 -15.38 20.50 -23.97
C PHE A 330 -16.37 21.68 -23.89
N ALA A 331 -16.24 22.54 -22.87
CA ALA A 331 -17.05 23.75 -22.70
C ALA A 331 -16.77 24.77 -23.82
N ILE A 332 -15.50 24.98 -24.16
CA ILE A 332 -15.05 25.82 -25.29
C ILE A 332 -15.61 25.27 -26.62
N ARG A 333 -15.61 23.94 -26.81
CA ARG A 333 -16.23 23.28 -27.97
C ARG A 333 -17.73 23.55 -28.08
N THR A 334 -18.49 23.43 -26.98
CA THR A 334 -19.93 23.74 -26.96
C THR A 334 -20.20 25.21 -27.23
N ALA A 335 -19.31 26.12 -26.79
CA ALA A 335 -19.46 27.55 -26.98
C ALA A 335 -19.10 28.01 -28.41
N HIS A 336 -18.01 27.51 -28.99
CA HIS A 336 -17.46 28.03 -30.26
C HIS A 336 -17.87 27.26 -31.53
N ARG A 337 -18.55 26.11 -31.44
CA ARG A 337 -19.01 25.29 -32.58
C ARG A 337 -17.93 24.95 -33.64
N GLN A 338 -16.64 25.12 -33.36
CA GLN A 338 -15.57 24.80 -34.31
C GLN A 338 -15.00 23.38 -34.11
N PRO A 339 -14.82 22.58 -35.17
CA PRO A 339 -14.19 21.27 -35.07
C PRO A 339 -12.65 21.41 -35.06
N PHE A 340 -11.99 20.92 -33.99
CA PHE A 340 -10.57 20.58 -34.08
C PHE A 340 -10.40 19.45 -35.11
N ALA A 341 -9.74 19.75 -36.23
CA ALA A 341 -9.46 18.79 -37.29
C ALA A 341 -8.27 17.90 -36.89
N PHE A 342 -8.47 16.99 -35.94
CA PHE A 342 -7.52 15.89 -35.75
C PHE A 342 -7.64 14.91 -36.92
N SER A 343 -6.50 14.49 -37.46
CA SER A 343 -6.47 13.43 -38.47
C SER A 343 -7.21 12.19 -37.97
N VAL A 344 -7.82 11.43 -38.88
CA VAL A 344 -8.51 10.17 -38.54
C VAL A 344 -7.55 9.23 -37.80
N ARG A 345 -6.27 9.21 -38.21
CA ARG A 345 -5.19 8.46 -37.58
C ARG A 345 -5.02 8.81 -36.10
N THR A 346 -4.93 10.09 -35.75
CA THR A 346 -4.75 10.53 -34.36
C THR A 346 -5.98 10.18 -33.51
N ARG A 347 -7.18 10.29 -34.09
CA ARG A 347 -8.43 9.97 -33.40
C ARG A 347 -8.55 8.48 -33.09
N LEU A 348 -8.23 7.62 -34.05
CA LEU A 348 -8.31 6.18 -33.91
C LEU A 348 -7.25 5.69 -32.90
N LEU A 349 -6.04 6.25 -32.96
CA LEU A 349 -4.95 5.90 -32.05
C LEU A 349 -5.31 6.18 -30.59
N ALA A 350 -5.78 7.39 -30.23
CA ALA A 350 -6.10 7.62 -28.81
C ALA A 350 -7.41 6.95 -28.35
N MET A 351 -8.34 6.61 -29.25
CA MET A 351 -9.49 5.76 -28.87
C MET A 351 -9.02 4.37 -28.47
N VAL A 352 -8.16 3.75 -29.28
CA VAL A 352 -7.62 2.42 -28.99
C VAL A 352 -6.79 2.46 -27.71
N PHE A 353 -5.81 3.37 -27.59
CA PHE A 353 -5.00 3.54 -26.38
C PHE A 353 -5.83 3.80 -25.12
N GLY A 354 -6.90 4.60 -25.21
CA GLY A 354 -7.77 4.89 -24.07
C GLY A 354 -8.53 3.65 -23.59
N VAL A 355 -9.11 2.87 -24.50
CA VAL A 355 -9.91 1.68 -24.15
C VAL A 355 -9.03 0.50 -23.73
N GLY A 356 -7.90 0.27 -24.42
CA GLY A 356 -7.07 -0.91 -24.16
C GLY A 356 -5.88 -0.71 -23.22
N GLY A 357 -5.39 0.52 -23.05
CA GLY A 357 -4.32 0.81 -22.09
C GLY A 357 -4.81 0.81 -20.63
N LEU A 358 -6.07 1.19 -20.41
CA LEU A 358 -6.63 1.35 -19.07
C LEU A 358 -6.72 0.04 -18.27
N PRO A 359 -7.21 -1.09 -18.84
CA PRO A 359 -7.20 -2.38 -18.14
C PRO A 359 -5.79 -2.84 -17.74
N ILE A 360 -4.76 -2.56 -18.55
CA ILE A 360 -3.37 -2.92 -18.24
C ILE A 360 -2.86 -2.11 -17.05
N ILE A 361 -3.15 -0.81 -17.00
CA ILE A 361 -2.80 0.06 -15.86
C ILE A 361 -3.52 -0.42 -14.59
N ILE A 362 -4.82 -0.73 -14.68
CA ILE A 362 -5.60 -1.27 -13.55
C ILE A 362 -5.01 -2.60 -13.08
N LEU A 363 -4.63 -3.50 -14.00
CA LEU A 363 -3.99 -4.77 -13.68
C LEU A 363 -2.68 -4.58 -12.91
N ILE A 364 -1.82 -3.64 -13.32
CA ILE A 364 -0.56 -3.34 -12.64
C ILE A 364 -0.84 -2.83 -11.21
N ILE A 365 -1.79 -1.91 -11.05
CA ILE A 365 -2.11 -1.31 -9.74
C ILE A 365 -2.74 -2.36 -8.81
N ALA A 366 -3.75 -3.10 -9.28
CA ALA A 366 -4.41 -4.14 -8.52
C ALA A 366 -3.46 -5.31 -8.20
N GLY A 367 -2.65 -5.73 -9.17
CA GLY A 367 -1.65 -6.78 -8.99
C GLY A 367 -0.59 -6.40 -7.96
N ARG A 368 -0.08 -5.17 -8.02
CA ARG A 368 0.84 -4.63 -7.01
C ARG A 368 0.23 -4.65 -5.62
N SER A 369 -1.01 -4.15 -5.49
CA SER A 369 -1.73 -4.12 -4.21
C SER A 369 -1.92 -5.52 -3.62
N ALA A 370 -2.32 -6.50 -4.44
CA ALA A 370 -2.49 -7.88 -4.01
C ALA A 370 -1.17 -8.52 -3.52
N ILE A 371 -0.06 -8.27 -4.23
CA ILE A 371 1.28 -8.76 -3.86
C ILE A 371 1.72 -8.18 -2.51
N GLU A 372 1.51 -6.88 -2.27
CA GLU A 372 1.88 -6.24 -1.00
C GLU A 372 0.99 -6.71 0.16
N GLN A 373 -0.30 -6.94 -0.08
CA GLN A 373 -1.19 -7.53 0.92
C GLN A 373 -0.74 -8.94 1.32
N ASP A 374 -0.40 -9.80 0.34
CA ASP A 374 0.15 -11.13 0.60
C ASP A 374 1.48 -11.05 1.37
N HIS A 375 2.38 -10.15 0.98
CA HIS A 375 3.65 -9.90 1.67
C HIS A 375 3.43 -9.56 3.16
N HIS A 376 2.55 -8.61 3.46
CA HIS A 376 2.25 -8.22 4.84
C HIS A 376 1.52 -9.31 5.63
N ALA A 377 0.64 -10.09 5.00
CA ALA A 377 -0.03 -11.21 5.66
C ALA A 377 0.98 -12.30 6.07
N ARG A 378 1.90 -12.65 5.17
CA ARG A 378 2.98 -13.61 5.45
C ARG A 378 3.94 -13.10 6.51
N TYR A 379 4.35 -11.83 6.44
CA TYR A 379 5.21 -11.20 7.46
C TYR A 379 4.57 -11.28 8.86
N ARG A 380 3.29 -10.91 9.00
CA ARG A 380 2.58 -10.99 10.28
C ARG A 380 2.49 -12.43 10.81
N THR A 381 2.23 -13.39 9.91
CA THR A 381 2.19 -14.81 10.27
C THR A 381 3.54 -15.30 10.78
N MET A 382 4.64 -14.90 10.12
CA MET A 382 6.00 -15.22 10.59
C MET A 382 6.30 -14.65 11.98
N VAL A 383 5.99 -13.37 12.22
CA VAL A 383 6.15 -12.73 13.54
C VAL A 383 5.34 -13.46 14.61
N ASN A 384 4.06 -13.75 14.35
CA ASN A 384 3.18 -14.41 15.30
C ASN A 384 3.65 -15.83 15.63
N ASN A 385 4.13 -16.58 14.64
CA ASN A 385 4.68 -17.92 14.85
C ASN A 385 5.94 -17.87 15.72
N MET A 386 6.87 -16.95 15.43
CA MET A 386 8.07 -16.77 16.27
C MET A 386 7.72 -16.36 17.70
N ARG A 387 6.72 -15.48 17.90
CA ARG A 387 6.22 -15.12 19.24
C ARG A 387 5.62 -16.32 19.96
N ALA A 388 4.84 -17.15 19.26
CA ALA A 388 4.24 -18.36 19.82
C ALA A 388 5.30 -19.39 20.24
N GLU A 389 6.31 -19.63 19.41
CA GLU A 389 7.44 -20.53 19.73
C GLU A 389 8.17 -20.09 21.02
N LEU A 390 8.45 -18.79 21.18
CA LEU A 390 9.09 -18.26 22.39
C LEU A 390 8.21 -18.40 23.63
N ARG A 391 6.89 -18.14 23.51
CA ARG A 391 5.94 -18.32 24.62
C ARG A 391 5.80 -19.78 25.02
N GLU A 392 5.80 -20.69 24.05
CA GLU A 392 5.72 -22.11 24.31
C GLU A 392 6.92 -22.60 25.11
N ILE A 393 8.14 -22.13 24.77
CA ILE A 393 9.36 -22.45 25.53
C ILE A 393 9.23 -21.93 26.97
N ASP A 394 8.80 -20.69 27.18
CA ASP A 394 8.61 -20.14 28.53
C ASP A 394 7.51 -20.87 29.31
N GLY A 395 6.38 -21.17 28.68
CA GLY A 395 5.28 -21.92 29.29
C GLY A 395 5.70 -23.33 29.70
N ASN A 396 6.48 -24.02 28.85
CA ASN A 396 6.99 -25.36 29.15
C ASN A 396 7.95 -25.40 30.35
N SER A 397 8.57 -24.27 30.72
CA SER A 397 9.42 -24.18 31.91
C SER A 397 8.66 -24.49 33.21
N THR A 398 7.33 -24.27 33.24
CA THR A 398 6.48 -24.63 34.39
C THR A 398 6.52 -26.13 34.71
N SER A 399 6.80 -26.97 33.72
CA SER A 399 6.95 -28.43 33.89
C SER A 399 8.14 -28.80 34.78
N LEU A 400 9.18 -27.95 34.87
CA LEU A 400 10.34 -28.22 35.72
C LEU A 400 9.95 -28.33 37.20
N ARG A 401 8.99 -27.51 37.64
CA ARG A 401 8.45 -27.58 39.00
C ARG A 401 7.76 -28.92 39.24
N ILE A 402 6.94 -29.37 38.29
CA ILE A 402 6.23 -30.65 38.37
C ILE A 402 7.23 -31.82 38.37
N ILE A 403 8.26 -31.76 37.53
CA ILE A 403 9.33 -32.77 37.48
C ILE A 403 10.04 -32.83 38.84
N PHE A 404 10.42 -31.68 39.40
CA PHE A 404 11.04 -31.59 40.72
C PHE A 404 10.17 -32.21 41.82
N GLU A 405 8.89 -31.89 41.86
CA GLU A 405 7.93 -32.47 42.82
C GLU A 405 7.81 -33.98 42.68
N ASN A 406 7.70 -34.48 41.45
CA ASN A 406 7.53 -35.91 41.19
C ASN A 406 8.76 -36.73 41.59
N VAL A 407 9.96 -36.26 41.23
CA VAL A 407 11.21 -36.93 41.62
C VAL A 407 11.36 -36.95 43.14
N ALA A 408 11.11 -35.81 43.80
CA ALA A 408 11.15 -35.73 45.26
C ALA A 408 10.14 -36.65 45.96
N ARG A 409 8.90 -36.70 45.49
CA ARG A 409 7.86 -37.58 46.04
C ARG A 409 8.21 -39.06 45.90
N ARG A 410 8.88 -39.47 44.81
CA ARG A 410 9.36 -40.86 44.67
C ARG A 410 10.37 -41.21 45.76
N TYR A 411 11.30 -40.31 46.07
CA TYR A 411 12.25 -40.51 47.17
C TYR A 411 11.56 -40.53 48.54
N PHE A 412 10.61 -39.62 48.80
CA PHE A 412 9.84 -39.62 50.04
C PHE A 412 8.96 -40.87 50.21
N ALA A 413 8.60 -41.58 49.13
CA ALA A 413 7.86 -42.84 49.19
C ALA A 413 8.76 -44.09 49.25
N ASN A 414 10.03 -43.98 48.84
CA ASN A 414 10.95 -45.12 48.72
C ASN A 414 11.38 -45.67 50.09
N SER A 415 11.15 -46.97 50.32
CA SER A 415 11.49 -47.67 51.56
C SER A 415 12.99 -47.71 51.86
N ASP A 416 13.82 -47.85 50.84
CA ASP A 416 15.28 -47.96 51.00
C ASP A 416 15.88 -46.60 51.34
N PHE A 417 15.34 -45.53 50.74
CA PHE A 417 15.67 -44.15 51.07
C PHE A 417 15.30 -43.81 52.51
N LYS A 418 14.09 -44.19 52.96
CA LYS A 418 13.66 -43.99 54.35
C LYS A 418 14.56 -44.73 55.33
N LYS A 419 14.83 -46.01 55.11
CA LYS A 419 15.69 -46.82 55.99
C LYS A 419 17.09 -46.25 56.09
N ALA A 420 17.69 -45.88 54.96
CA ALA A 420 19.05 -45.35 54.95
C ALA A 420 19.20 -44.05 55.76
N ILE A 421 18.22 -43.16 55.69
CA ILE A 421 18.24 -41.87 56.38
C ILE A 421 17.93 -42.00 57.87
N THR A 422 17.17 -43.02 58.28
CA THR A 422 16.85 -43.29 59.69
C THR A 422 17.97 -44.06 60.43
N THR A 423 18.76 -44.90 59.73
CA THR A 423 19.72 -45.84 60.36
C THR A 423 21.08 -45.20 60.73
N GLU A 424 21.35 -43.94 60.37
CA GLU A 424 22.60 -43.19 60.66
C GLU A 424 23.90 -43.84 60.12
N GLU A 425 23.82 -44.75 59.14
CA GLU A 425 25.00 -45.28 58.46
C GLU A 425 25.55 -44.29 57.43
N ILE A 426 26.57 -43.51 57.82
CA ILE A 426 27.19 -42.42 57.03
C ILE A 426 27.56 -42.86 55.59
N ASP A 427 28.04 -44.10 55.42
CA ASP A 427 28.48 -44.59 54.11
C ASP A 427 27.30 -44.90 53.17
N LYS A 428 26.19 -45.44 53.71
CA LYS A 428 24.95 -45.69 52.94
C LYS A 428 24.21 -44.40 52.59
N GLU A 429 24.19 -43.42 53.51
CA GLU A 429 23.60 -42.09 53.27
C GLU A 429 24.30 -41.36 52.11
N LYS A 430 25.63 -41.37 52.09
CA LYS A 430 26.42 -40.76 51.00
C LYS A 430 26.18 -41.41 49.65
N GLU A 431 26.06 -42.74 49.60
CA GLU A 431 25.80 -43.47 48.36
C GLU A 431 24.42 -43.14 47.79
N ILE A 432 23.39 -43.13 48.64
CA ILE A 432 22.02 -42.80 48.23
C ILE A 432 21.86 -41.34 47.83
N PHE A 433 22.49 -40.40 48.54
CA PHE A 433 22.48 -38.99 48.14
C PHE A 433 23.19 -38.77 46.81
N LYS A 434 24.30 -39.48 46.53
CA LYS A 434 24.95 -39.43 45.22
C LYS A 434 24.01 -39.86 44.09
N HIS A 435 23.22 -40.91 44.30
CA HIS A 435 22.19 -41.33 43.34
C HIS A 435 21.07 -40.28 43.20
N CYS A 436 20.64 -39.68 44.31
CA CYS A 436 19.65 -38.61 44.32
C CYS A 436 20.12 -37.40 43.51
N PHE A 437 21.32 -36.87 43.79
CA PHE A 437 21.93 -35.77 43.03
C PHE A 437 22.00 -36.09 41.53
N ALA A 438 22.42 -37.31 41.17
CA ALA A 438 22.51 -37.74 39.78
C ALA A 438 21.13 -37.79 39.08
N GLU A 439 20.10 -38.34 39.74
CA GLU A 439 18.75 -38.45 39.17
C GLU A 439 18.07 -37.09 38.98
N PHE A 440 18.18 -36.20 39.97
CA PHE A 440 17.68 -34.83 39.87
C PHE A 440 18.41 -34.04 38.77
N ALA A 441 19.73 -34.18 38.68
CA ALA A 441 20.53 -33.57 37.63
C ALA A 441 20.19 -34.12 36.22
N ALA A 442 19.88 -35.42 36.11
CA ALA A 442 19.41 -36.05 34.87
C ALA A 442 18.00 -35.61 34.47
N SER A 443 17.14 -35.36 35.47
CA SER A 443 15.76 -34.86 35.27
C SER A 443 15.70 -33.37 34.92
N GLY A 444 16.85 -32.67 34.86
CA GLY A 444 16.94 -31.27 34.46
C GLY A 444 16.82 -30.25 35.59
N VAL A 445 16.68 -30.71 36.84
CA VAL A 445 16.55 -29.86 38.04
C VAL A 445 17.63 -30.27 39.05
N PRO A 446 18.90 -29.90 38.83
CA PRO A 446 20.00 -30.32 39.69
C PRO A 446 19.83 -29.77 41.11
N LEU A 447 19.97 -30.64 42.11
CA LEU A 447 19.98 -30.21 43.51
C LEU A 447 21.28 -29.45 43.81
N SER A 448 21.19 -28.40 44.62
CA SER A 448 22.38 -27.78 45.22
C SER A 448 22.80 -28.51 46.49
N SER A 449 21.82 -28.99 47.26
CA SER A 449 22.02 -29.61 48.56
C SER A 449 20.80 -30.41 48.99
N ILE A 450 21.03 -31.35 49.91
CA ILE A 450 20.01 -32.11 50.62
C ILE A 450 20.16 -31.76 52.10
N GLY A 451 19.09 -31.29 52.73
CA GLY A 451 19.05 -31.02 54.16
C GLY A 451 18.38 -32.17 54.89
N VAL A 452 19.00 -32.67 55.97
CA VAL A 452 18.43 -33.68 56.84
C VAL A 452 18.48 -33.18 58.28
N THR A 453 17.35 -33.25 58.98
CA THR A 453 17.28 -32.97 60.43
C THR A 453 16.59 -34.12 61.15
N ARG A 454 17.11 -34.50 62.32
CA ARG A 454 16.59 -35.63 63.10
C ARG A 454 15.86 -35.12 64.34
N PHE A 455 14.81 -35.82 64.75
CA PHE A 455 14.04 -35.43 65.92
C PHE A 455 14.91 -35.43 67.18
N GLY A 456 14.86 -34.34 67.95
CA GLY A 456 15.64 -34.16 69.17
C GLY A 456 17.12 -33.77 68.97
N ARG A 457 17.61 -33.65 67.73
CA ARG A 457 18.92 -33.04 67.44
C ARG A 457 18.73 -31.66 66.80
N ASP A 458 19.43 -30.66 67.34
CA ASP A 458 19.48 -29.32 66.77
C ASP A 458 20.58 -29.26 65.68
N ASP A 459 20.56 -30.13 64.67
CA ASP A 459 21.48 -30.05 63.54
C ASP A 459 20.78 -30.34 62.21
N LEU A 460 20.60 -29.30 61.39
CA LEU A 460 20.33 -29.49 59.98
C LEU A 460 21.66 -29.86 59.32
N GLN A 461 21.84 -31.13 59.05
CA GLN A 461 22.96 -31.65 58.28
C GLN A 461 22.71 -31.32 56.81
N ILE A 462 23.56 -30.47 56.25
CA ILE A 462 23.51 -30.09 54.84
C ILE A 462 24.53 -30.95 54.09
N PHE A 463 24.03 -31.73 53.14
CA PHE A 463 24.84 -32.50 52.22
C PHE A 463 24.89 -31.76 50.89
N PRO A 464 25.99 -31.05 50.56
CA PRO A 464 26.11 -30.36 49.27
C PRO A 464 26.45 -31.34 48.15
N ASP A 465 26.11 -30.97 46.91
CA ASP A 465 26.60 -31.69 45.73
C ASP A 465 28.15 -31.62 45.62
N ASP A 466 28.78 -32.65 45.04
CA ASP A 466 30.24 -32.77 44.90
C ASP A 466 30.86 -31.58 44.13
N SER A 467 30.07 -30.93 43.26
CA SER A 467 30.45 -29.74 42.49
C SER A 467 30.45 -28.42 43.29
N ASN A 468 29.96 -28.44 44.53
CA ASN A 468 29.68 -27.25 45.34
C ASN A 468 30.37 -27.30 46.73
N LYS A 469 31.44 -28.10 46.86
CA LYS A 469 32.23 -28.24 48.10
C LYS A 469 32.87 -26.90 48.50
N GLY A 470 32.40 -26.34 49.62
CA GLY A 470 32.93 -25.09 50.22
C GLY A 470 31.93 -23.95 50.35
N SER A 471 30.74 -24.06 49.73
CA SER A 471 29.63 -23.14 49.98
C SER A 471 28.76 -23.71 51.10
N ASP A 472 29.06 -23.36 52.35
CA ASP A 472 28.08 -23.50 53.42
C ASP A 472 26.93 -22.54 53.07
N ASP A 473 25.90 -23.04 52.38
CA ASP A 473 24.81 -22.21 51.85
C ASP A 473 23.96 -21.80 53.05
N THR A 474 24.44 -20.79 53.76
CA THR A 474 23.93 -20.26 55.03
C THR A 474 22.44 -19.89 54.96
N ARG A 475 21.91 -19.69 53.74
CA ARG A 475 20.47 -19.55 53.44
C ARG A 475 19.65 -20.77 53.84
N LEU A 476 20.23 -21.97 53.86
CA LEU A 476 19.56 -23.23 54.18
C LEU A 476 19.32 -23.41 55.67
N HIS A 477 20.16 -22.80 56.51
CA HIS A 477 19.95 -22.80 57.96
C HIS A 477 18.67 -22.04 58.39
N VAL A 478 18.08 -21.24 57.49
CA VAL A 478 16.76 -20.61 57.69
C VAL A 478 15.65 -21.67 57.80
N PHE A 479 15.82 -22.84 57.19
CA PHE A 479 14.83 -23.92 57.20
C PHE A 479 14.97 -24.89 58.37
N ALA A 480 16.14 -24.94 59.00
CA ALA A 480 16.40 -25.84 60.13
C ALA A 480 15.36 -25.69 61.26
N PRO A 481 14.99 -24.47 61.70
CA PRO A 481 14.00 -24.28 62.76
C PRO A 481 12.57 -24.65 62.33
N MET A 482 12.23 -24.45 61.05
CA MET A 482 10.92 -24.82 60.48
C MET A 482 10.72 -26.34 60.53
N MET A 483 11.74 -27.08 60.10
CA MET A 483 11.70 -28.54 60.10
C MET A 483 11.73 -29.10 61.52
N TYR A 484 12.50 -28.48 62.41
CA TYR A 484 12.53 -28.84 63.83
C TYR A 484 11.15 -28.64 64.50
N ALA A 485 10.47 -27.54 64.19
CA ALA A 485 9.15 -27.25 64.75
C ALA A 485 8.01 -28.12 64.19
N GLY A 486 8.17 -28.71 62.99
CA GLY A 486 7.19 -29.61 62.39
C GLY A 486 7.28 -31.08 62.84
N LEU A 487 8.29 -31.44 63.65
CA LEU A 487 8.57 -32.81 64.10
C LEU A 487 7.87 -33.21 65.42
N GLY A 488 7.26 -32.27 66.15
CA GLY A 488 6.61 -32.55 67.45
C GLY A 488 5.09 -32.76 67.37
N ASP A 489 4.53 -33.59 68.24
CA ASP A 489 3.07 -33.60 68.51
C ASP A 489 2.65 -32.20 68.96
N PHE A 490 1.68 -31.61 68.26
CA PHE A 490 1.33 -30.20 68.46
C PHE A 490 0.60 -29.95 69.79
N SER A 491 1.35 -29.55 70.82
CA SER A 491 0.89 -28.70 71.92
C SER A 491 1.79 -27.45 72.04
N GLU A 492 1.20 -26.32 72.46
CA GLU A 492 1.87 -25.00 72.53
C GLU A 492 3.06 -24.99 73.52
N ASP A 493 3.03 -25.86 74.53
CA ASP A 493 4.05 -26.01 75.56
C ASP A 493 5.31 -26.74 75.04
N THR A 494 5.12 -27.82 74.28
CA THR A 494 6.23 -28.61 73.69
C THR A 494 7.02 -27.80 72.66
N TYR A 495 6.37 -26.80 72.06
CA TYR A 495 6.94 -25.87 71.09
C TYR A 495 7.92 -24.86 71.74
N GLN A 496 7.59 -24.31 72.91
CA GLN A 496 8.53 -23.41 73.58
C GLN A 496 9.77 -24.13 74.11
N GLU A 497 9.56 -25.35 74.60
CA GLU A 497 10.65 -26.20 75.07
C GLU A 497 11.62 -26.59 73.94
N ALA A 498 11.11 -26.74 72.71
CA ALA A 498 11.89 -26.95 71.50
C ALA A 498 12.62 -25.68 71.02
N LEU A 499 11.97 -24.51 71.11
CA LEU A 499 12.54 -23.20 70.77
C LEU A 499 13.69 -22.77 71.67
N ASP A 500 13.60 -23.08 72.96
CA ASP A 500 14.64 -22.74 73.94
C ASP A 500 15.90 -23.63 73.79
N LYS A 501 15.78 -24.77 73.09
CA LYS A 501 16.90 -25.67 72.75
C LYS A 501 17.62 -25.31 71.45
N LEU A 502 17.10 -24.38 70.65
CA LEU A 502 17.70 -23.94 69.39
C LEU A 502 18.84 -22.92 69.61
N ALA A 503 19.97 -23.13 68.94
CA ALA A 503 21.08 -22.17 68.96
C ALA A 503 20.69 -20.77 68.44
N GLU A 504 21.29 -19.72 69.01
CA GLU A 504 20.96 -18.30 68.75
C GLU A 504 21.07 -17.91 67.26
N SER A 505 22.04 -18.47 66.53
CA SER A 505 22.22 -18.28 65.08
C SER A 505 21.06 -18.79 64.23
N LYS A 506 20.31 -19.77 64.73
CA LYS A 506 19.17 -20.42 64.05
C LYS A 506 17.84 -19.79 64.40
N ARG A 507 17.71 -19.21 65.60
CA ARG A 507 16.56 -18.37 66.00
C ARG A 507 16.37 -17.20 65.03
N LEU A 508 17.48 -16.63 64.54
CA LEU A 508 17.52 -15.61 63.49
C LEU A 508 16.91 -16.09 62.16
N GLY A 509 17.15 -17.34 61.77
CA GLY A 509 16.57 -17.96 60.57
C GLY A 509 15.05 -18.09 60.67
N LEU A 510 14.54 -18.58 61.81
CA LEU A 510 13.10 -18.69 62.06
C LEU A 510 12.40 -17.32 62.05
N GLU A 511 13.01 -16.33 62.68
CA GLU A 511 12.49 -14.95 62.69
C GLU A 511 12.52 -14.31 61.30
N THR A 512 13.56 -14.59 60.50
CA THR A 512 13.65 -14.14 59.10
C THR A 512 12.54 -14.76 58.26
N TYR A 513 12.24 -16.04 58.45
CA TYR A 513 11.13 -16.70 57.76
C TYR A 513 9.77 -16.18 58.23
N ARG A 514 9.57 -16.01 59.55
CA ARG A 514 8.35 -15.44 60.13
C ARG A 514 8.11 -14.00 59.67
N ALA A 515 9.17 -13.23 59.39
CA ALA A 515 9.08 -11.90 58.79
C ALA A 515 8.64 -11.94 57.31
N ILE A 516 8.86 -13.05 56.61
CA ILE A 516 8.47 -13.25 55.20
C ILE A 516 7.07 -13.87 55.07
N ALA A 517 6.75 -14.89 55.88
CA ALA A 517 5.49 -15.66 55.82
C ALA A 517 4.40 -15.16 56.79
N GLY A 518 4.72 -14.21 57.68
CA GLY A 518 3.80 -13.76 58.72
C GLY A 518 3.67 -14.76 59.87
N ASN A 519 2.64 -14.61 60.72
CA ASN A 519 2.43 -15.45 61.90
C ASN A 519 1.78 -16.83 61.61
N ALA A 520 1.52 -17.15 60.33
CA ALA A 520 0.87 -18.39 59.89
C ALA A 520 1.86 -19.53 59.52
N VAL A 521 3.13 -19.40 59.92
CA VAL A 521 4.22 -20.33 59.59
C VAL A 521 3.82 -21.81 59.75
N PHE A 522 3.06 -22.16 60.79
CA PHE A 522 2.71 -23.55 61.08
C PHE A 522 1.60 -24.13 60.21
N SER A 523 0.55 -23.35 59.90
CA SER A 523 -0.46 -23.77 58.92
C SER A 523 0.16 -23.89 57.53
N ASP A 524 1.10 -23.01 57.20
CA ASP A 524 1.77 -23.01 55.91
C ASP A 524 2.72 -24.21 55.76
N VAL A 525 3.42 -24.60 56.82
CA VAL A 525 4.30 -25.79 56.83
C VAL A 525 3.51 -27.09 56.71
N ALA A 526 2.40 -27.23 57.43
CA ALA A 526 1.52 -28.40 57.31
C ALA A 526 0.85 -28.50 55.93
N VAL A 527 0.45 -27.36 55.34
CA VAL A 527 -0.16 -27.28 54.00
C VAL A 527 0.89 -27.42 52.87
N ALA A 528 2.15 -27.08 53.12
CA ALA A 528 3.25 -27.17 52.15
C ALA A 528 3.95 -28.54 52.11
N ARG A 529 3.65 -29.45 53.04
CA ARG A 529 4.22 -30.79 53.07
C ARG A 529 4.02 -31.51 51.72
N GLN A 530 5.09 -32.12 51.19
CA GLN A 530 5.11 -32.78 49.88
C GLN A 530 4.69 -31.89 48.68
N LYS A 531 4.63 -30.56 48.83
CA LYS A 531 4.36 -29.61 47.76
C LYS A 531 5.60 -28.74 47.53
N SER A 532 6.02 -28.54 46.29
CA SER A 532 7.17 -27.66 46.07
C SER A 532 6.78 -26.22 46.35
N LEU A 533 7.60 -25.56 47.15
CA LEU A 533 7.59 -24.13 47.38
C LEU A 533 8.67 -23.50 46.50
N ILE A 534 8.30 -22.48 45.72
CA ILE A 534 9.28 -21.60 45.11
C ILE A 534 9.51 -20.48 46.13
N MET A 535 10.71 -20.43 46.70
CA MET A 535 11.09 -19.38 47.64
C MET A 535 12.23 -18.57 47.04
N SER A 536 12.00 -17.27 46.89
CA SER A 536 13.03 -16.32 46.45
C SER A 536 13.83 -15.81 47.63
N PHE A 537 15.13 -16.02 47.61
CA PHE A 537 16.07 -15.37 48.53
C PHE A 537 16.84 -14.30 47.75
N GLY A 538 16.42 -13.04 47.87
CA GLY A 538 16.90 -11.97 46.99
C GLY A 538 16.42 -12.16 45.54
N ASP A 539 17.30 -11.97 44.56
CA ASP A 539 16.98 -12.08 43.12
C ASP A 539 16.98 -13.52 42.58
N ALA A 540 17.34 -14.51 43.40
CA ALA A 540 17.42 -15.92 43.01
C ALA A 540 16.31 -16.76 43.65
N GLY A 541 15.45 -17.33 42.81
CA GLY A 541 14.46 -18.34 43.21
C GLY A 541 15.08 -19.71 43.44
N ASN A 542 14.66 -20.40 44.51
CA ASN A 542 14.97 -21.80 44.76
C ASN A 542 13.68 -22.64 44.79
N PHE A 543 13.73 -23.82 44.16
CA PHE A 543 12.76 -24.88 44.37
C PHE A 543 13.11 -25.59 45.68
N VAL A 544 12.15 -25.63 46.60
CA VAL A 544 12.29 -26.29 47.89
C VAL A 544 11.11 -27.22 48.08
N ILE A 545 11.38 -28.47 48.44
CA ILE A 545 10.34 -29.42 48.84
C ILE A 545 10.85 -30.23 50.02
N PHE A 546 9.98 -30.45 51.00
CA PHE A 546 10.32 -31.14 52.22
C PHE A 546 9.23 -32.15 52.62
N ASP A 547 9.64 -33.15 53.38
CA ASP A 547 8.75 -34.12 54.01
C ASP A 547 9.32 -34.63 55.34
N PHE A 548 8.40 -35.18 56.13
CA PHE A 548 8.64 -35.80 57.42
C PHE A 548 8.53 -37.32 57.29
N ILE A 549 9.61 -38.03 57.62
CA ILE A 549 9.70 -39.49 57.60
C ILE A 549 9.42 -40.00 59.02
N ALA A 550 8.47 -40.92 59.14
CA ALA A 550 8.12 -41.58 60.39
C ALA A 550 8.67 -43.00 60.45
N ASP A 551 9.06 -43.41 61.66
CA ASP A 551 9.46 -44.76 62.04
C ASP A 551 8.59 -45.17 63.24
N ASP A 552 7.93 -46.34 63.18
CA ASP A 552 6.99 -46.84 64.21
C ASP A 552 6.00 -45.79 64.76
N GLU A 553 5.24 -45.15 63.85
CA GLU A 553 4.21 -44.12 64.15
C GLU A 553 4.72 -42.80 64.75
N LYS A 554 6.04 -42.62 64.92
CA LYS A 554 6.64 -41.35 65.36
C LYS A 554 7.50 -40.74 64.28
N VAL A 555 7.40 -39.42 64.10
CA VAL A 555 8.25 -38.72 63.14
C VAL A 555 9.68 -38.70 63.65
N SER A 556 10.61 -39.30 62.89
CA SER A 556 12.00 -39.48 63.31
C SER A 556 12.96 -38.56 62.56
N VAL A 557 12.71 -38.31 61.27
CA VAL A 557 13.60 -37.51 60.42
C VAL A 557 12.80 -36.59 59.50
N ALA A 558 13.34 -35.41 59.21
CA ALA A 558 12.83 -34.52 58.18
C ALA A 558 13.88 -34.28 57.10
N VAL A 559 13.44 -34.36 55.83
CA VAL A 559 14.32 -34.26 54.65
C VAL A 559 13.84 -33.11 53.78
N ILE A 560 14.78 -32.32 53.27
CA ILE A 560 14.53 -31.20 52.37
C ILE A 560 15.42 -31.34 51.13
N PHE A 561 14.80 -31.22 49.96
CA PHE A 561 15.51 -31.09 48.70
C PHE A 561 15.55 -29.63 48.28
N PHE A 562 16.75 -29.16 47.93
CA PHE A 562 16.99 -27.81 47.46
C PHE A 562 17.54 -27.83 46.04
N ALA A 563 16.83 -27.18 45.11
CA ALA A 563 17.32 -26.94 43.76
C ALA A 563 17.28 -25.44 43.41
N PRO A 564 18.38 -24.86 42.91
CA PRO A 564 18.38 -23.49 42.42
C PRO A 564 17.50 -23.38 41.18
N ALA A 565 16.36 -22.69 41.32
CA ALA A 565 15.38 -22.55 40.24
C ALA A 565 15.99 -21.75 39.08
N GLN A 566 16.75 -20.69 39.38
CA GLN A 566 17.44 -19.89 38.36
C GLN A 566 18.43 -20.71 37.53
N LYS A 567 19.24 -21.57 38.16
CA LYS A 567 20.17 -22.45 37.44
C LYS A 567 19.42 -23.50 36.59
N SER A 568 18.30 -24.01 37.10
CA SER A 568 17.46 -24.99 36.41
C SER A 568 16.77 -24.37 35.18
N TYR A 569 16.21 -23.17 35.33
CA TYR A 569 15.64 -22.39 34.23
C TYR A 569 16.71 -22.00 33.20
N ALA A 570 17.89 -21.53 33.64
CA ALA A 570 18.98 -21.22 32.73
C ALA A 570 19.44 -22.46 31.93
N ARG A 571 19.54 -23.63 32.58
CA ARG A 571 19.88 -24.89 31.90
C ARG A 571 18.79 -25.31 30.90
N PHE A 572 17.52 -25.22 31.30
CA PHE A 572 16.39 -25.49 30.43
C PHE A 572 16.36 -24.54 29.22
N ALA A 573 16.55 -23.24 29.44
CA ALA A 573 16.58 -22.22 28.40
C ALA A 573 17.76 -22.42 27.44
N ARG A 574 18.96 -22.73 27.94
CA ARG A 574 20.12 -23.10 27.07
C ARG A 574 19.81 -24.34 26.22
N ASN A 575 19.23 -25.37 26.82
CA ASN A 575 18.82 -26.57 26.09
C ASN A 575 17.71 -26.27 25.07
N ALA A 576 16.77 -25.38 25.39
CA ALA A 576 15.73 -24.95 24.47
C ALA A 576 16.30 -24.16 23.27
N VAL A 577 17.27 -23.27 23.51
CA VAL A 577 18.00 -22.56 22.44
C VAL A 577 18.73 -23.55 21.52
N VAL A 578 19.41 -24.55 22.09
CA VAL A 578 20.08 -25.61 21.31
C VAL A 578 19.06 -26.42 20.52
N ARG A 579 17.97 -26.88 21.15
CA ARG A 579 16.91 -27.64 20.47
C ARG A 579 16.24 -26.83 19.36
N GLY A 580 15.93 -25.56 19.61
CA GLY A 580 15.37 -24.64 18.61
C GLY A 580 16.31 -24.49 17.42
N SER A 581 17.62 -24.35 17.66
CA SER A 581 18.62 -24.25 16.58
C SER A 581 18.73 -25.53 15.74
N LEU A 582 18.53 -26.71 16.35
CA LEU A 582 18.53 -27.99 15.64
C LEU A 582 17.23 -28.21 14.85
N ALA A 583 16.09 -27.81 15.42
CA ALA A 583 14.77 -27.95 14.80
C ALA A 583 14.58 -26.97 13.62
N THR A 584 15.25 -25.82 13.64
CA THR A 584 15.14 -24.78 12.60
C THR A 584 16.51 -24.39 12.03
N PRO A 585 17.10 -25.24 11.15
CA PRO A 585 18.37 -24.95 10.50
C PRO A 585 18.29 -23.64 9.71
N GLY A 586 19.11 -22.65 10.07
CA GLY A 586 19.13 -21.31 9.45
C GLY A 586 18.58 -20.17 10.31
N ARG A 587 18.02 -20.47 11.48
CA ARG A 587 17.67 -19.46 12.50
C ARG A 587 18.77 -19.36 13.55
N GLN A 588 19.10 -18.15 14.00
CA GLN A 588 19.90 -17.97 15.21
C GLN A 588 18.98 -17.88 16.41
N TRP A 589 19.30 -18.65 17.45
CA TRP A 589 18.62 -18.62 18.73
C TRP A 589 19.54 -18.02 19.78
N GLY A 590 18.97 -17.21 20.67
CA GLY A 590 19.71 -16.48 21.69
C GLY A 590 19.04 -16.57 23.06
N LEU A 591 19.87 -16.55 24.09
CA LEU A 591 19.51 -16.43 25.49
C LEU A 591 20.29 -15.29 26.14
N ALA A 592 19.63 -14.40 26.87
CA ALA A 592 20.27 -13.53 27.84
C ALA A 592 19.86 -13.96 29.25
N GLU A 593 20.82 -14.08 30.15
CA GLU A 593 20.66 -14.51 31.54
C GLU A 593 21.32 -13.49 32.46
N SER A 594 20.55 -12.94 33.40
CA SER A 594 21.08 -12.06 34.44
C SER A 594 21.94 -12.85 35.43
N ARG A 595 23.16 -12.38 35.70
CA ARG A 595 24.10 -12.90 36.72
C ARG A 595 24.52 -11.78 37.67
N GLU A 596 25.10 -12.15 38.81
CA GLU A 596 25.54 -11.21 39.86
C GLU A 596 26.50 -10.11 39.36
N LEU A 597 27.29 -10.37 38.32
CA LEU A 597 28.28 -9.45 37.73
C LEU A 597 27.83 -8.84 36.38
N GLY A 598 26.56 -8.99 36.00
CA GLY A 598 25.99 -8.45 34.75
C GLY A 598 25.20 -9.47 33.93
N VAL A 599 24.85 -9.12 32.69
CA VAL A 599 24.07 -9.99 31.80
C VAL A 599 25.00 -10.89 30.98
N SER A 600 24.86 -12.20 31.14
CA SER A 600 25.52 -13.19 30.27
C SER A 600 24.63 -13.48 29.06
N THR A 601 25.22 -13.54 27.87
CA THR A 601 24.50 -13.89 26.64
C THR A 601 25.07 -15.14 26.00
N SER A 602 24.21 -15.94 25.40
CA SER A 602 24.58 -17.16 24.70
C SER A 602 23.80 -17.23 23.38
N LEU A 603 24.52 -17.53 22.30
CA LEU A 603 23.95 -17.75 20.98
C LEU A 603 24.14 -19.21 20.56
N SER A 604 23.18 -19.75 19.83
CA SER A 604 23.36 -21.02 19.11
C SER A 604 24.47 -20.86 18.07
N ARG A 605 25.38 -21.85 17.95
CA ARG A 605 26.47 -21.84 16.96
C ARG A 605 25.91 -21.91 15.53
N TYR A 606 25.68 -20.76 14.93
CA TYR A 606 25.39 -20.62 13.51
C TYR A 606 26.17 -19.40 13.00
N ARG A 607 26.99 -19.57 11.95
CA ARG A 607 27.76 -18.48 11.32
C ARG A 607 26.77 -17.48 10.69
N ALA A 608 26.40 -16.43 11.40
CA ALA A 608 25.93 -15.22 10.75
C ALA A 608 27.12 -14.27 10.53
N GLU A 609 26.98 -13.30 9.64
CA GLU A 609 27.94 -12.21 9.52
C GLU A 609 28.04 -11.47 10.86
N HIS A 610 29.26 -11.14 11.31
CA HIS A 610 29.54 -10.64 12.66
C HIS A 610 28.72 -9.39 13.06
N GLN A 611 28.24 -8.62 12.08
CA GLN A 611 27.45 -7.41 12.30
C GLN A 611 26.04 -7.72 12.84
N HIS A 612 25.40 -8.79 12.38
CA HIS A 612 24.05 -9.19 12.81
C HIS A 612 24.04 -9.77 14.23
N GLU A 613 25.11 -10.44 14.64
CA GLU A 613 25.23 -11.04 15.97
C GLU A 613 25.27 -9.97 17.07
N SER A 614 26.08 -8.92 16.88
CA SER A 614 26.18 -7.83 17.86
C SER A 614 24.85 -7.08 18.06
N TRP A 615 24.08 -6.92 16.99
CA TRP A 615 22.75 -6.30 17.04
C TRP A 615 21.73 -7.19 17.75
N PHE A 616 21.70 -8.47 17.39
CA PHE A 616 20.80 -9.44 18.01
C PHE A 616 21.04 -9.53 19.52
N LEU A 617 22.31 -9.59 19.94
CA LEU A 617 22.68 -9.58 21.35
C LEU A 617 22.22 -8.32 22.08
N LYS A 618 22.38 -7.13 21.49
CA LYS A 618 21.87 -5.87 22.09
C LYS A 618 20.36 -5.94 22.30
N LYS A 619 19.61 -6.46 21.33
CA LYS A 619 18.14 -6.57 21.42
C LYS A 619 17.69 -7.63 22.40
N LEU A 620 18.43 -8.72 22.51
CA LEU A 620 18.21 -9.77 23.50
C LEU A 620 18.38 -9.23 24.94
N VAL A 621 19.43 -8.44 25.18
CA VAL A 621 19.67 -7.77 26.48
C VAL A 621 18.61 -6.70 26.73
N ALA A 622 18.27 -5.88 25.73
CA ALA A 622 17.20 -4.90 25.84
C ALA A 622 15.85 -5.56 26.18
N ALA A 623 15.59 -6.75 25.63
CA ALA A 623 14.40 -7.53 25.92
C ALA A 623 14.30 -8.01 27.38
N GLN A 624 15.41 -8.10 28.12
CA GLN A 624 15.33 -8.37 29.58
C GLN A 624 14.85 -7.15 30.36
N THR A 625 15.21 -5.95 29.92
CA THR A 625 14.80 -4.70 30.57
C THR A 625 13.40 -4.25 30.15
N SER A 626 12.93 -4.66 28.97
CA SER A 626 11.57 -4.41 28.50
C SER A 626 10.64 -5.54 28.90
N SER A 627 9.45 -5.26 29.41
CA SER A 627 8.44 -6.29 29.75
C SER A 627 7.61 -6.76 28.53
N SER A 628 8.14 -6.64 27.30
CA SER A 628 7.46 -6.91 26.04
C SER A 628 8.37 -7.57 25.00
N PHE A 629 7.73 -8.16 23.98
CA PHE A 629 8.43 -8.60 22.78
C PHE A 629 9.11 -7.42 22.09
N GLN A 630 10.39 -7.58 21.78
CA GLN A 630 11.15 -6.74 20.87
C GLN A 630 11.07 -7.38 19.48
N VAL A 631 10.40 -6.74 18.53
CA VAL A 631 10.34 -7.20 17.14
C VAL A 631 10.98 -6.14 16.27
N GLU A 632 11.99 -6.51 15.52
CA GLU A 632 12.71 -5.56 14.68
C GLU A 632 13.26 -6.24 13.45
N THR A 633 13.36 -5.49 12.36
CA THR A 633 13.92 -5.97 11.09
C THR A 633 15.20 -5.20 10.80
N LEU A 634 16.30 -5.92 10.62
CA LEU A 634 17.58 -5.35 10.19
C LEU A 634 17.98 -5.97 8.85
N ALA A 635 18.03 -5.15 7.80
CA ALA A 635 18.21 -5.59 6.41
C ALA A 635 17.20 -6.72 6.06
N ASP A 636 17.69 -7.94 5.86
CA ASP A 636 16.88 -9.10 5.48
C ASP A 636 16.61 -10.06 6.64
N THR A 637 16.81 -9.64 7.89
CA THR A 637 16.66 -10.50 9.07
C THR A 637 15.63 -9.95 10.03
N LEU A 638 14.57 -10.72 10.25
CA LEU A 638 13.57 -10.48 11.29
C LEU A 638 14.09 -11.03 12.62
N THR A 639 14.08 -10.20 13.65
CA THR A 639 14.48 -10.56 15.01
C THR A 639 13.29 -10.43 15.95
N VAL A 640 13.01 -11.47 16.72
CA VAL A 640 12.01 -11.46 17.78
C VAL A 640 12.68 -11.89 19.08
N CYS A 641 12.69 -11.00 20.07
CA CYS A 641 13.16 -11.28 21.43
C CYS A 641 12.03 -11.05 22.43
N ALA A 642 12.00 -11.80 23.53
CA ALA A 642 11.00 -11.69 24.56
C ALA A 642 11.59 -11.93 25.95
N PRO A 643 11.20 -11.15 26.97
CA PRO A 643 11.41 -11.55 28.36
C PRO A 643 10.59 -12.80 28.65
N CYS A 644 11.14 -13.71 29.45
CA CYS A 644 10.40 -14.86 29.94
C CYS A 644 9.54 -14.45 31.15
N GLU A 645 8.27 -14.83 31.16
CA GLU A 645 7.35 -14.52 32.27
C GLU A 645 7.59 -15.48 33.44
N HIS A 646 7.86 -16.77 33.16
CA HIS A 646 8.05 -17.80 34.18
C HIS A 646 9.52 -17.97 34.59
N MET A 647 10.44 -17.75 33.65
CA MET A 647 11.90 -17.77 33.89
C MET A 647 12.42 -16.35 34.16
N HIS A 648 12.22 -15.84 35.38
CA HIS A 648 12.65 -14.48 35.74
C HIS A 648 14.15 -14.24 35.49
N GLY A 649 14.51 -13.04 35.02
CA GLY A 649 15.91 -12.69 34.70
C GLY A 649 16.47 -13.37 33.45
N ILE A 650 15.63 -14.06 32.66
CA ILE A 650 15.98 -14.68 31.38
C ILE A 650 15.17 -14.04 30.24
N SER A 651 15.81 -13.74 29.12
CA SER A 651 15.14 -13.43 27.85
C SER A 651 15.58 -14.40 26.76
N LEU A 652 14.64 -14.73 25.88
CA LEU A 652 14.86 -15.59 24.74
C LEU A 652 14.66 -14.80 23.46
N GLY A 653 15.35 -15.18 22.40
CA GLY A 653 15.14 -14.60 21.09
C GLY A 653 15.48 -15.56 19.97
N THR A 654 14.90 -15.29 18.82
CA THR A 654 15.20 -16.01 17.59
C THR A 654 15.18 -15.07 16.40
N THR A 655 15.98 -15.39 15.39
CA THR A 655 16.02 -14.67 14.12
C THR A 655 15.45 -15.52 12.99
N MET A 656 14.99 -14.87 11.92
CA MET A 656 14.57 -15.53 10.69
C MET A 656 14.96 -14.67 9.48
N SER A 657 15.42 -15.31 8.40
CA SER A 657 15.68 -14.62 7.14
C SER A 657 14.39 -14.29 6.39
N LEU A 658 14.23 -13.03 6.02
CA LEU A 658 13.18 -12.51 5.14
C LEU A 658 13.54 -12.63 3.65
N LYS A 659 14.74 -13.13 3.31
CA LYS A 659 15.21 -13.24 1.92
C LYS A 659 14.27 -14.10 1.06
N SER A 660 13.73 -15.18 1.63
CA SER A 660 12.74 -16.01 0.92
C SER A 660 11.43 -15.24 0.65
N LEU A 661 10.97 -14.44 1.61
CA LEU A 661 9.78 -13.60 1.47
C LEU A 661 10.00 -12.54 0.39
N TYR A 662 11.12 -11.80 0.44
CA TYR A 662 11.46 -10.78 -0.56
C TYR A 662 11.66 -11.39 -1.96
N ASN A 663 12.34 -12.53 -2.08
CA ASN A 663 12.52 -13.21 -3.37
C ASN A 663 11.18 -13.64 -3.99
N VAL A 664 10.23 -14.12 -3.18
CA VAL A 664 8.88 -14.49 -3.67
C VAL A 664 8.15 -13.25 -4.15
N THR A 665 8.16 -12.17 -3.36
CA THR A 665 7.55 -10.89 -3.70
C THR A 665 8.17 -10.29 -4.97
N GLU A 666 9.50 -10.29 -5.09
CA GLU A 666 10.21 -9.82 -6.28
C GLU A 666 9.89 -10.67 -7.51
N LYS A 667 9.83 -12.01 -7.37
CA LYS A 667 9.43 -12.90 -8.46
C LYS A 667 8.00 -12.61 -8.92
N GLN A 668 7.06 -12.40 -8.00
CA GLN A 668 5.68 -12.02 -8.32
C GLN A 668 5.62 -10.68 -9.05
N TYR A 669 6.40 -9.69 -8.62
CA TYR A 669 6.53 -8.41 -9.31
C TYR A 669 7.09 -8.55 -10.72
N ARG A 670 8.19 -9.30 -10.89
CA ARG A 670 8.79 -9.55 -12.21
C ARG A 670 7.81 -10.26 -13.14
N LEU A 671 7.05 -11.24 -12.62
CA LEU A 671 6.00 -11.93 -13.37
C LEU A 671 4.84 -10.99 -13.77
N LEU A 672 4.37 -10.15 -12.86
CA LEU A 672 3.34 -9.15 -13.15
C LEU A 672 3.80 -8.18 -14.23
N MET A 673 5.03 -7.65 -14.12
CA MET A 673 5.59 -6.73 -15.10
C MET A 673 5.83 -7.40 -16.44
N ALA A 674 6.30 -8.65 -16.47
CA ALA A 674 6.45 -9.43 -17.70
C ALA A 674 5.09 -9.67 -18.38
N ALA A 675 4.07 -10.06 -17.62
CA ALA A 675 2.71 -10.25 -18.15
C ALA A 675 2.13 -8.94 -18.69
N ALA A 676 2.30 -7.83 -17.97
CA ALA A 676 1.86 -6.51 -18.43
C ALA A 676 2.61 -6.05 -19.69
N ALA A 677 3.92 -6.32 -19.80
CA ALA A 677 4.72 -6.00 -20.98
C ALA A 677 4.28 -6.83 -22.20
N ILE A 678 4.00 -8.12 -22.01
CA ILE A 678 3.46 -9.00 -23.08
C ILE A 678 2.09 -8.49 -23.54
N LEU A 679 1.19 -8.20 -22.60
CA LEU A 679 -0.13 -7.63 -22.92
C LEU A 679 -0.01 -6.29 -23.66
N PHE A 680 0.90 -5.43 -23.23
CA PHE A 680 1.16 -4.15 -23.91
C PHE A 680 1.73 -4.35 -25.32
N ALA A 681 2.63 -5.31 -25.52
CA ALA A 681 3.18 -5.63 -26.84
C ALA A 681 2.11 -6.19 -27.79
N ILE A 682 1.28 -7.13 -27.32
CA ILE A 682 0.13 -7.67 -28.07
C ILE A 682 -0.83 -6.53 -28.42
N PHE A 683 -1.14 -5.67 -27.44
CA PHE A 683 -2.02 -4.54 -27.62
C PHE A 683 -1.47 -3.52 -28.64
N ALA A 684 -0.17 -3.21 -28.59
CA ALA A 684 0.49 -2.33 -29.56
C ALA A 684 0.47 -2.94 -30.98
N MET A 685 0.68 -4.26 -31.09
CA MET A 685 0.61 -4.98 -32.37
C MET A 685 -0.79 -4.93 -32.97
N ILE A 686 -1.83 -5.22 -32.17
CA ILE A 686 -3.23 -5.12 -32.60
C ILE A 686 -3.59 -3.69 -33.00
N THR A 687 -3.17 -2.70 -32.21
CA THR A 687 -3.39 -1.28 -32.51
C THR A 687 -2.79 -0.88 -33.86
N ASN A 688 -1.55 -1.31 -34.13
CA ASN A 688 -0.89 -1.02 -35.39
C ASN A 688 -1.57 -1.73 -36.58
N ALA A 689 -1.98 -2.99 -36.39
CA ALA A 689 -2.71 -3.73 -37.42
C ALA A 689 -4.06 -3.09 -37.75
N LEU A 690 -4.84 -2.72 -36.73
CA LEU A 690 -6.12 -2.00 -36.90
C LEU A 690 -5.91 -0.64 -37.57
N LEU A 691 -4.88 0.11 -37.18
CA LEU A 691 -4.60 1.39 -37.79
C LEU A 691 -4.30 1.23 -39.29
N ALA A 692 -3.45 0.26 -39.65
CA ALA A 692 -3.15 -0.04 -41.04
C ALA A 692 -4.37 -0.53 -41.82
N TYR A 693 -5.23 -1.33 -41.19
CA TYR A 693 -6.48 -1.85 -41.78
C TYR A 693 -7.44 -0.74 -42.19
N PHE A 694 -7.54 0.33 -41.40
CA PHE A 694 -8.44 1.47 -41.70
C PHE A 694 -7.79 2.57 -42.55
N THR A 695 -6.52 2.92 -42.31
CA THR A 695 -5.94 4.10 -42.99
C THR A 695 -5.44 3.82 -44.40
N ARG A 696 -5.02 2.59 -44.72
CA ARG A 696 -4.51 2.27 -46.07
C ARG A 696 -5.60 2.37 -47.14
N PRO A 697 -6.81 1.80 -46.96
CA PRO A 697 -7.90 1.96 -47.94
C PRO A 697 -8.28 3.41 -48.20
N LEU A 698 -8.37 4.22 -47.15
CA LEU A 698 -8.70 5.65 -47.27
C LEU A 698 -7.70 6.40 -48.15
N ALA A 699 -6.40 6.10 -48.02
CA ALA A 699 -5.36 6.70 -48.86
C ALA A 699 -5.46 6.26 -50.34
N ILE A 700 -5.90 5.03 -50.60
CA ILE A 700 -6.12 4.52 -51.95
C ILE A 700 -7.31 5.25 -52.60
N ILE A 701 -8.42 5.38 -51.87
CA ILE A 701 -9.61 6.11 -52.32
C ILE A 701 -9.28 7.59 -52.58
N GLU A 702 -8.55 8.25 -51.68
CA GLU A 702 -8.10 9.64 -51.86
C GLU A 702 -7.28 9.82 -53.15
N ASN A 703 -6.35 8.90 -53.43
CA ASN A 703 -5.57 8.91 -54.67
C ASN A 703 -6.48 8.71 -55.91
N GLY A 704 -7.43 7.79 -55.84
CA GLY A 704 -8.41 7.58 -56.92
C GLY A 704 -9.21 8.85 -57.23
N ILE A 705 -9.73 9.52 -56.21
CA ILE A 705 -10.47 10.78 -56.37
C ILE A 705 -9.59 11.84 -57.05
N SER A 706 -8.32 11.98 -56.63
CA SER A 706 -7.39 12.91 -57.26
C SER A 706 -7.18 12.64 -58.75
N ARG A 707 -7.15 11.37 -59.17
CA ARG A 707 -6.98 11.00 -60.58
C ARG A 707 -8.21 11.31 -61.44
N ILE A 708 -9.42 11.15 -60.89
CA ILE A 708 -10.65 11.56 -61.57
C ILE A 708 -10.67 13.07 -61.80
N LEU A 709 -10.23 13.86 -60.80
CA LEU A 709 -10.11 15.32 -60.93
C LEU A 709 -9.16 15.71 -62.07
N ASP A 710 -8.11 14.92 -62.31
CA ASP A 710 -7.17 15.08 -63.42
C ASP A 710 -7.68 14.52 -64.77
N ARG A 711 -8.98 14.21 -64.89
CA ARG A 711 -9.65 13.61 -66.08
C ARG A 711 -9.07 12.26 -66.52
N ARG A 712 -8.46 11.50 -65.59
CA ARG A 712 -7.96 10.14 -65.84
C ARG A 712 -8.97 9.12 -65.34
N PHE A 713 -9.85 8.67 -66.24
CA PHE A 713 -10.97 7.77 -65.91
C PHE A 713 -10.65 6.27 -66.11
N ASP A 714 -9.43 5.94 -66.54
CA ASP A 714 -8.92 4.59 -66.74
C ASP A 714 -8.64 3.85 -65.43
N PHE A 715 -8.50 4.59 -64.32
CA PHE A 715 -8.16 4.03 -63.02
C PHE A 715 -9.36 3.39 -62.32
N ARG A 716 -9.13 2.20 -61.74
CA ARG A 716 -10.06 1.50 -60.84
C ARG A 716 -9.35 1.22 -59.50
N LEU A 717 -10.06 1.38 -58.40
CA LEU A 717 -9.59 1.10 -57.04
C LEU A 717 -9.43 -0.40 -56.81
N ASN A 718 -10.35 -1.24 -57.32
CA ASN A 718 -10.36 -2.71 -57.17
C ASN A 718 -10.08 -3.15 -55.73
N LEU A 719 -10.74 -2.51 -54.78
CA LEU A 719 -10.45 -2.69 -53.36
C LEU A 719 -11.25 -3.87 -52.81
N ALA A 720 -10.67 -5.08 -52.84
CA ALA A 720 -11.34 -6.31 -52.39
C ALA A 720 -11.63 -6.30 -50.86
N ARG A 721 -12.82 -5.81 -50.48
CA ARG A 721 -13.31 -5.75 -49.09
C ARG A 721 -14.83 -5.91 -49.07
N ASP A 722 -15.32 -6.58 -48.03
CA ASP A 722 -16.75 -6.80 -47.79
C ASP A 722 -17.25 -5.91 -46.63
N ASP A 723 -16.85 -4.63 -46.63
CA ASP A 723 -17.26 -3.63 -45.63
C ASP A 723 -17.64 -2.32 -46.31
N GLU A 724 -18.06 -1.32 -45.53
CA GLU A 724 -18.54 -0.04 -46.06
C GLU A 724 -17.46 0.70 -46.88
N LEU A 725 -16.16 0.40 -46.64
CA LEU A 725 -15.08 0.95 -47.46
C LEU A 725 -14.97 0.21 -48.81
N GLY A 726 -15.29 -1.08 -48.85
CA GLY A 726 -15.48 -1.84 -50.08
C GLY A 726 -16.66 -1.31 -50.89
N ASP A 727 -17.82 -1.12 -50.26
CA ASP A 727 -19.01 -0.54 -50.92
C ASP A 727 -18.71 0.83 -51.55
N VAL A 728 -17.95 1.68 -50.85
CA VAL A 728 -17.51 2.99 -51.36
C VAL A 728 -16.54 2.84 -52.53
N ALA A 729 -15.63 1.86 -52.49
CA ALA A 729 -14.71 1.61 -53.59
C ALA A 729 -15.43 1.08 -54.84
N ASP A 730 -16.40 0.17 -54.68
CA ASP A 730 -17.22 -0.33 -55.78
C ASP A 730 -18.09 0.78 -56.39
N ALA A 731 -18.69 1.62 -55.54
CA ALA A 731 -19.43 2.79 -56.00
C ALA A 731 -18.52 3.78 -56.77
N PHE A 732 -17.29 3.98 -56.30
CA PHE A 732 -16.30 4.80 -56.99
C PHE A 732 -15.92 4.19 -58.35
N ASP A 733 -15.68 2.88 -58.42
CA ASP A 733 -15.28 2.21 -59.66
C ASP A 733 -16.40 2.23 -60.71
N ASN A 734 -17.65 2.04 -60.29
CA ASN A 734 -18.82 2.23 -61.15
C ASN A 734 -18.95 3.66 -61.67
N MET A 735 -18.71 4.66 -60.80
CA MET A 735 -18.69 6.07 -61.21
C MET A 735 -17.57 6.35 -62.21
N ALA A 736 -16.37 5.85 -61.96
CA ALA A 736 -15.21 6.02 -62.84
C ALA A 736 -15.45 5.36 -64.21
N GLN A 737 -16.09 4.19 -64.24
CA GLN A 737 -16.55 3.53 -65.47
C GLN A 737 -17.57 4.37 -66.22
N GLY A 738 -18.62 4.86 -65.55
CA GLY A 738 -19.62 5.70 -66.20
C GLY A 738 -19.06 7.01 -66.76
N LEU A 739 -18.05 7.60 -66.10
CA LEU A 739 -17.35 8.78 -66.61
C LEU A 739 -16.47 8.47 -67.82
N TYR A 740 -15.79 7.32 -67.81
CA TYR A 740 -14.99 6.84 -68.95
C TYR A 740 -15.87 6.60 -70.19
N GLU A 741 -16.98 5.88 -70.04
CA GLU A 741 -17.93 5.62 -71.15
C GLU A 741 -18.50 6.91 -71.75
N ARG A 742 -18.84 7.90 -70.90
CA ARG A 742 -19.30 9.22 -71.38
C ARG A 742 -18.21 9.98 -72.13
N HIS A 743 -16.95 9.83 -71.74
CA HIS A 743 -15.83 10.44 -72.43
C HIS A 743 -15.62 9.83 -73.82
N GLU A 744 -15.71 8.51 -73.96
CA GLU A 744 -15.64 7.81 -75.25
C GLU A 744 -16.81 8.19 -76.17
N LEU A 745 -18.04 8.24 -75.64
CA LEU A 745 -19.23 8.64 -76.41
C LEU A 745 -19.14 10.09 -76.94
N ALA A 746 -18.40 10.96 -76.27
CA ALA A 746 -18.20 12.34 -76.72
C ALA A 746 -17.42 12.45 -78.04
N GLN A 747 -16.75 11.39 -78.50
CA GLN A 747 -16.08 11.38 -79.82
C GLN A 747 -17.05 11.17 -80.98
N PHE A 748 -18.28 10.72 -80.71
CA PHE A 748 -19.30 10.39 -81.72
C PHE A 748 -20.37 11.47 -81.89
N VAL A 749 -20.23 12.62 -81.21
CA VAL A 749 -21.12 13.78 -81.38
C VAL A 749 -20.51 14.79 -82.37
N SER A 750 -21.36 15.57 -83.06
CA SER A 750 -20.89 16.52 -84.07
C SER A 750 -19.90 17.56 -83.50
N GLY A 751 -18.90 17.94 -84.30
CA GLY A 751 -17.86 18.89 -83.90
C GLY A 751 -18.44 20.21 -83.40
N SER A 752 -19.47 20.74 -84.07
CA SER A 752 -20.18 21.96 -83.67
C SER A 752 -20.93 21.85 -82.32
N LEU A 753 -21.41 20.66 -81.95
CA LEU A 753 -22.01 20.46 -80.62
C LEU A 753 -20.94 20.40 -79.53
N SER A 754 -19.80 19.76 -79.82
CA SER A 754 -18.68 19.62 -78.88
C SER A 754 -18.02 20.97 -78.53
N SER A 755 -17.90 21.88 -79.50
CA SER A 755 -17.33 23.22 -79.30
C SER A 755 -18.26 24.10 -78.44
N GLN A 756 -19.58 24.01 -78.65
CA GLN A 756 -20.58 24.72 -77.83
C GLN A 756 -20.68 24.18 -76.39
N LEU A 757 -20.57 22.87 -76.19
CA LEU A 757 -20.55 22.26 -74.85
C LEU A 757 -19.34 22.70 -74.01
N THR A 758 -18.25 23.11 -74.65
CA THR A 758 -17.02 23.54 -73.98
C THR A 758 -17.06 25.04 -73.61
N SER A 759 -17.81 25.85 -74.35
CA SER A 759 -17.88 27.31 -74.17
C SER A 759 -19.06 27.78 -73.32
N THR A 760 -20.16 27.02 -73.23
CA THR A 760 -21.36 27.41 -72.46
C THR A 760 -21.86 26.30 -71.54
N THR A 761 -22.19 26.64 -70.28
CA THR A 761 -22.79 25.72 -69.28
C THR A 761 -24.26 25.38 -69.54
N GLN A 762 -24.87 25.94 -70.58
CA GLN A 762 -26.21 25.65 -71.06
C GLN A 762 -26.19 25.39 -72.57
N LEU A 763 -26.73 24.25 -72.99
CA LEU A 763 -27.09 23.99 -74.38
C LEU A 763 -28.18 25.00 -74.78
N GLU A 764 -27.85 25.98 -75.61
CA GLU A 764 -28.85 26.82 -76.26
C GLU A 764 -29.63 25.93 -77.24
N ARG A 765 -30.81 25.47 -76.82
CA ARG A 765 -31.67 24.56 -77.59
C ARG A 765 -32.43 25.25 -78.71
N GLU A 766 -32.50 26.58 -78.72
CA GLU A 766 -33.26 27.31 -79.73
C GLU A 766 -32.43 27.55 -81.01
N PRO A 767 -32.95 27.19 -82.20
CA PRO A 767 -32.26 27.45 -83.45
C PRO A 767 -32.06 28.94 -83.71
N GLN A 768 -30.82 29.35 -84.00
CA GLN A 768 -30.46 30.74 -84.30
C GLN A 768 -30.16 30.91 -85.78
N LYS A 769 -30.57 32.06 -86.34
CA LYS A 769 -30.21 32.48 -87.69
C LYS A 769 -28.81 33.11 -87.66
N ARG A 770 -27.88 32.56 -88.44
CA ARG A 770 -26.51 33.04 -88.55
C ARG A 770 -26.06 32.99 -90.00
N TRP A 771 -25.44 34.06 -90.51
CA TRP A 771 -24.82 34.02 -91.83
C TRP A 771 -23.54 33.18 -91.78
N GLY A 772 -23.34 32.31 -92.76
CA GLY A 772 -22.12 31.52 -92.89
C GLY A 772 -21.84 31.13 -94.34
N ALA A 773 -20.59 30.80 -94.63
CA ALA A 773 -20.21 30.17 -95.89
C ALA A 773 -20.24 28.65 -95.72
N VAL A 774 -21.01 27.96 -96.55
CA VAL A 774 -21.10 26.49 -96.57
C VAL A 774 -20.19 25.96 -97.66
N LEU A 775 -19.38 24.97 -97.31
CA LEU A 775 -18.55 24.19 -98.21
C LEU A 775 -19.12 22.77 -98.28
N ALA A 776 -19.42 22.31 -99.49
CA ALA A 776 -19.74 20.93 -99.79
C ALA A 776 -18.62 20.35 -100.65
N SER A 777 -18.13 19.17 -100.30
CA SER A 777 -17.10 18.45 -101.06
C SER A 777 -17.52 17.00 -101.24
N ASP A 778 -17.26 16.40 -102.39
CA ASP A 778 -17.56 14.98 -102.64
C ASP A 778 -16.49 14.30 -103.52
N ILE A 779 -16.35 12.98 -103.41
CA ILE A 779 -15.43 12.20 -104.24
C ILE A 779 -16.13 11.81 -105.55
N ARG A 780 -15.46 12.11 -106.66
CA ARG A 780 -16.02 11.82 -107.99
C ARG A 780 -16.08 10.33 -108.25
N ASN A 781 -17.23 9.90 -108.78
CA ASN A 781 -17.51 8.52 -109.15
C ASN A 781 -17.28 7.53 -108.00
N PHE A 782 -17.49 7.95 -106.75
CA PHE A 782 -17.25 7.10 -105.58
C PHE A 782 -18.08 5.81 -105.58
N THR A 783 -19.31 5.85 -106.09
CA THR A 783 -20.12 4.63 -106.31
C THR A 783 -19.40 3.64 -107.22
N THR A 784 -18.82 4.09 -108.33
CA THR A 784 -18.03 3.21 -109.22
C THR A 784 -16.76 2.73 -108.54
N LEU A 785 -16.09 3.57 -107.75
CA LEU A 785 -14.89 3.19 -107.00
C LEU A 785 -15.19 2.12 -105.95
N SER A 786 -16.28 2.26 -105.20
CA SER A 786 -16.69 1.33 -104.14
C SER A 786 -17.16 -0.02 -104.67
N GLU A 787 -17.66 -0.09 -105.91
CA GLU A 787 -17.97 -1.35 -106.59
C GLU A 787 -16.72 -2.03 -107.20
N ALA A 788 -15.69 -1.26 -107.56
CA ALA A 788 -14.51 -1.75 -108.27
C ALA A 788 -13.38 -2.24 -107.35
N TRP A 789 -13.37 -1.85 -106.07
CA TRP A 789 -12.27 -2.11 -105.13
C TRP A 789 -12.73 -2.79 -103.84
N PRO A 790 -11.83 -3.51 -103.14
CA PRO A 790 -12.17 -4.15 -101.86
C PRO A 790 -12.67 -3.14 -100.83
N PRO A 791 -13.71 -3.48 -100.04
CA PRO A 791 -14.27 -2.59 -99.03
C PRO A 791 -13.24 -2.02 -98.05
N GLU A 792 -12.24 -2.82 -97.66
CA GLU A 792 -11.18 -2.39 -96.73
C GLU A 792 -10.34 -1.25 -97.31
N GLN A 793 -10.01 -1.30 -98.61
CA GLN A 793 -9.24 -0.26 -99.29
C GLN A 793 -10.07 1.02 -99.53
N ILE A 794 -11.39 0.86 -99.68
CA ILE A 794 -12.33 1.97 -99.78
C ILE A 794 -12.49 2.67 -98.43
N VAL A 795 -12.61 1.92 -97.34
CA VAL A 795 -12.67 2.46 -95.98
C VAL A 795 -11.36 3.15 -95.60
N GLU A 796 -10.21 2.55 -95.92
CA GLU A 796 -8.90 3.18 -95.69
C GLU A 796 -8.76 4.49 -96.48
N LEU A 797 -9.12 4.49 -97.78
CA LEU A 797 -9.17 5.71 -98.58
C LEU A 797 -10.07 6.76 -97.93
N LEU A 798 -11.28 6.36 -97.52
CA LEU A 798 -12.28 7.27 -96.97
C LEU A 798 -11.77 7.88 -95.67
N ASN A 799 -11.22 7.08 -94.75
CA ASN A 799 -10.67 7.58 -93.49
C ASN A 799 -9.52 8.56 -93.73
N CYS A 800 -8.53 8.20 -94.56
CA CYS A 800 -7.41 9.11 -94.87
C CYS A 800 -7.87 10.39 -95.57
N HIS A 801 -8.86 10.28 -96.48
CA HIS A 801 -9.43 11.43 -97.16
C HIS A 801 -10.15 12.35 -96.18
N LEU A 802 -11.09 11.82 -95.41
CA LEU A 802 -11.87 12.57 -94.43
C LEU A 802 -10.95 13.20 -93.37
N GLU A 803 -9.95 12.49 -92.86
CA GLU A 803 -8.99 13.02 -91.88
C GLU A 803 -8.21 14.22 -92.45
N ALA A 804 -7.60 14.06 -93.62
CA ALA A 804 -6.79 15.11 -94.24
C ALA A 804 -7.63 16.33 -94.63
N MET A 805 -8.85 16.13 -95.15
CA MET A 805 -9.75 17.23 -95.50
C MET A 805 -10.27 17.94 -94.24
N SER A 806 -10.62 17.18 -93.19
CA SER A 806 -11.09 17.72 -91.93
C SER A 806 -10.05 18.63 -91.28
N GLU A 807 -8.77 18.22 -91.31
CA GLU A 807 -7.67 19.04 -90.82
C GLU A 807 -7.63 20.41 -91.52
N LYS A 808 -7.75 20.46 -92.85
CA LYS A 808 -7.69 21.73 -93.61
C LYS A 808 -8.90 22.61 -93.38
N ILE A 809 -10.08 22.01 -93.21
CA ILE A 809 -11.30 22.74 -92.84
C ILE A 809 -11.12 23.37 -91.45
N THR A 810 -10.70 22.61 -90.44
CA THR A 810 -10.55 23.11 -89.07
C THR A 810 -9.40 24.12 -88.94
N SER A 811 -8.27 23.90 -89.62
CA SER A 811 -7.15 24.88 -89.64
C SER A 811 -7.54 26.23 -90.24
N ASN A 812 -8.54 26.26 -91.13
CA ASN A 812 -9.11 27.48 -91.70
C ASN A 812 -10.38 27.94 -90.96
N HIS A 813 -10.54 27.57 -89.69
CA HIS A 813 -11.66 27.98 -88.82
C HIS A 813 -13.04 27.51 -89.31
N GLY A 814 -13.10 26.42 -90.07
CA GLY A 814 -14.33 25.75 -90.45
C GLY A 814 -14.78 24.72 -89.40
N GLU A 815 -16.09 24.59 -89.27
CA GLU A 815 -16.73 23.55 -88.48
C GLU A 815 -17.37 22.52 -89.40
N ILE A 816 -17.08 21.23 -89.17
CA ILE A 816 -17.69 20.14 -89.93
C ILE A 816 -19.06 19.84 -89.32
N ASP A 817 -20.13 19.99 -90.11
CA ASP A 817 -21.50 19.66 -89.70
C ASP A 817 -21.66 18.15 -89.64
N LYS A 818 -21.40 17.47 -90.77
CA LYS A 818 -21.48 16.01 -90.89
C LYS A 818 -20.77 15.49 -92.14
N PHE A 819 -20.45 14.20 -92.09
CA PHE A 819 -20.07 13.39 -93.24
C PHE A 819 -21.31 12.66 -93.78
N ILE A 820 -21.50 12.66 -95.10
CA ILE A 820 -22.59 11.94 -95.78
C ILE A 820 -21.95 11.01 -96.82
N GLY A 821 -21.61 9.79 -96.41
CA GLY A 821 -20.79 8.91 -97.26
C GLY A 821 -19.38 9.48 -97.42
N ASP A 822 -18.98 9.74 -98.65
CA ASP A 822 -17.74 10.43 -99.05
C ASP A 822 -17.85 11.96 -99.07
N ALA A 823 -19.08 12.49 -98.92
CA ALA A 823 -19.29 13.92 -98.90
C ALA A 823 -18.98 14.56 -97.54
N ILE A 824 -18.38 15.74 -97.57
CA ILE A 824 -18.08 16.58 -96.41
C ILE A 824 -18.94 17.85 -96.51
N ILE A 825 -19.73 18.11 -95.46
CA ILE A 825 -20.43 19.38 -95.29
C ILE A 825 -19.78 20.15 -94.14
N ALA A 826 -19.24 21.32 -94.45
CA ALA A 826 -18.64 22.21 -93.47
C ALA A 826 -19.23 23.61 -93.57
N VAL A 827 -19.21 24.33 -92.45
CA VAL A 827 -19.64 25.71 -92.35
C VAL A 827 -18.54 26.57 -91.76
N PHE A 828 -18.41 27.78 -92.28
CA PHE A 828 -17.49 28.79 -91.80
C PHE A 828 -18.31 29.95 -91.27
N PHE A 829 -18.15 30.21 -89.97
CA PHE A 829 -18.69 31.39 -89.32
C PHE A 829 -17.57 32.35 -88.98
N SER A 830 -17.84 33.65 -89.08
CA SER A 830 -16.93 34.71 -88.66
C SER A 830 -17.74 35.94 -88.23
N GLU A 831 -17.07 36.98 -87.74
CA GLU A 831 -17.69 38.26 -87.41
C GLU A 831 -18.20 38.98 -88.67
N THR A 832 -17.54 38.77 -89.81
CA THR A 832 -17.92 39.35 -91.10
C THR A 832 -18.15 38.26 -92.15
N ALA A 833 -19.09 38.53 -93.07
CA ALA A 833 -19.41 37.61 -94.18
C ALA A 833 -18.21 37.38 -95.10
N GLU A 834 -17.44 38.44 -95.37
CA GLU A 834 -16.20 38.41 -96.17
C GLU A 834 -15.16 37.46 -95.56
N GLN A 835 -14.92 37.53 -94.25
CA GLN A 835 -13.93 36.67 -93.60
C GLN A 835 -14.37 35.19 -93.61
N ALA A 836 -15.65 34.92 -93.38
CA ALA A 836 -16.18 33.56 -93.47
C ALA A 836 -16.10 33.00 -94.90
N ALA A 837 -16.38 33.82 -95.92
CA ALA A 837 -16.17 33.46 -97.32
C ALA A 837 -14.68 33.19 -97.63
N GLN A 838 -13.78 34.06 -97.17
CA GLN A 838 -12.34 33.91 -97.37
C GLN A 838 -11.80 32.62 -96.72
N ASN A 839 -12.23 32.33 -95.49
CA ASN A 839 -11.88 31.12 -94.77
C ASN A 839 -12.34 29.86 -95.53
N ALA A 840 -13.57 29.86 -96.04
CA ALA A 840 -14.10 28.74 -96.83
C ALA A 840 -13.31 28.53 -98.13
N VAL A 841 -12.95 29.60 -98.84
CA VAL A 841 -12.16 29.49 -100.08
C VAL A 841 -10.72 29.06 -99.81
N ASN A 842 -10.10 29.56 -98.74
CA ASN A 842 -8.76 29.12 -98.31
C ASN A 842 -8.78 27.63 -97.94
N ALA A 843 -9.78 27.20 -97.15
CA ALA A 843 -9.97 25.79 -96.84
C ALA A 843 -10.10 24.94 -98.10
N ALA A 844 -10.89 25.37 -99.08
CA ALA A 844 -11.06 24.65 -100.33
C ALA A 844 -9.77 24.54 -101.15
N ARG A 845 -8.95 25.59 -101.19
CA ARG A 845 -7.62 25.55 -101.84
C ARG A 845 -6.69 24.57 -101.14
N ASP A 846 -6.60 24.67 -99.82
CA ASP A 846 -5.76 23.78 -99.01
C ASP A 846 -6.23 22.33 -99.10
N MET A 847 -7.54 22.09 -99.14
CA MET A 847 -8.14 20.78 -99.37
C MET A 847 -7.75 20.22 -100.76
N MET A 848 -7.86 21.02 -101.82
CA MET A 848 -7.46 20.60 -103.16
C MET A 848 -5.95 20.33 -103.28
N ALA A 849 -5.11 21.13 -102.61
CA ALA A 849 -3.67 20.90 -102.54
C ALA A 849 -3.33 19.60 -101.79
N SER A 850 -3.91 19.41 -100.59
CA SER A 850 -3.76 18.20 -99.77
C SER A 850 -4.24 16.95 -100.53
N HIS A 851 -5.37 17.05 -101.23
CA HIS A 851 -5.90 15.97 -102.06
C HIS A 851 -4.95 15.58 -103.20
N ARG A 852 -4.31 16.55 -103.87
CA ARG A 852 -3.30 16.27 -104.91
C ARG A 852 -2.12 15.48 -104.34
N ASP A 853 -1.66 15.83 -103.15
CA ASP A 853 -0.57 15.11 -102.49
C ASP A 853 -0.99 13.69 -102.08
N LEU A 854 -2.20 13.51 -101.53
CA LEU A 854 -2.77 12.19 -101.24
C LEU A 854 -2.89 11.32 -102.49
N VAL A 855 -3.39 11.88 -103.60
CA VAL A 855 -3.51 11.15 -104.86
C VAL A 855 -2.12 10.77 -105.42
N ARG A 856 -1.13 11.65 -105.28
CA ARG A 856 0.25 11.37 -105.68
C ARG A 856 0.84 10.22 -104.86
N GLU A 857 0.69 10.25 -103.55
CA GLU A 857 1.17 9.19 -102.64
C GLU A 857 0.51 7.84 -102.94
N ARG A 858 -0.82 7.84 -103.13
CA ARG A 858 -1.56 6.64 -103.51
C ARG A 858 -1.10 6.08 -104.84
N SER A 859 -0.87 6.95 -105.83
CA SER A 859 -0.35 6.54 -107.14
C SER A 859 1.05 5.93 -107.04
N GLN A 860 1.92 6.50 -106.20
CA GLN A 860 3.27 5.96 -105.92
C GLN A 860 3.22 4.59 -105.23
N SER A 861 2.16 4.35 -104.44
CA SER A 861 1.92 3.09 -103.73
C SER A 861 1.16 2.05 -104.56
N GLY A 862 0.90 2.31 -105.84
CA GLY A 862 0.18 1.40 -106.74
C GLY A 862 -1.33 1.32 -106.49
N LEU A 863 -1.89 2.23 -105.71
CA LEU A 863 -3.32 2.33 -105.43
C LEU A 863 -4.02 3.27 -106.44
N PHE A 864 -5.34 3.16 -106.56
CA PHE A 864 -6.11 3.98 -107.50
C PHE A 864 -6.13 5.46 -107.11
N ALA A 865 -6.06 6.30 -108.15
CA ALA A 865 -6.30 7.73 -108.06
C ALA A 865 -7.81 8.02 -108.09
N TYR A 866 -8.20 9.12 -107.46
CA TYR A 866 -9.57 9.63 -107.45
C TYR A 866 -9.53 11.15 -107.59
N ALA A 867 -10.67 11.77 -107.85
CA ALA A 867 -10.82 13.21 -107.93
C ALA A 867 -11.91 13.66 -106.98
N MET A 868 -11.90 14.93 -106.60
CA MET A 868 -12.95 15.53 -105.77
C MET A 868 -13.46 16.83 -106.38
N GLY A 869 -14.66 17.22 -105.97
CA GLY A 869 -15.28 18.51 -106.27
C GLY A 869 -15.51 19.31 -105.01
N ILE A 870 -15.50 20.64 -105.09
CA ILE A 870 -15.90 21.52 -104.00
C ILE A 870 -16.88 22.57 -104.50
N GLY A 871 -18.01 22.73 -103.81
CA GLY A 871 -18.96 23.82 -103.98
C GLY A 871 -19.01 24.70 -102.73
N ILE A 872 -19.02 26.02 -102.92
CA ILE A 872 -19.09 26.99 -101.82
C ILE A 872 -20.21 28.00 -102.07
N ALA A 873 -21.09 28.15 -101.09
CA ALA A 873 -22.16 29.14 -101.12
C ALA A 873 -22.30 29.87 -99.78
N GLY A 874 -22.54 31.17 -99.84
CA GLY A 874 -22.84 32.02 -98.68
C GLY A 874 -24.32 32.22 -98.49
N GLY A 875 -24.75 32.48 -97.26
CA GLY A 875 -26.11 32.92 -96.96
C GLY A 875 -26.49 32.74 -95.49
N GLU A 876 -27.74 33.09 -95.16
CA GLU A 876 -28.32 32.89 -93.82
C GLU A 876 -28.63 31.40 -93.59
N LEU A 877 -28.16 30.87 -92.45
CA LEU A 877 -28.31 29.48 -92.04
C LEU A 877 -29.03 29.44 -90.68
N LEU A 878 -29.91 28.48 -90.51
CA LEU A 878 -30.50 28.15 -89.22
C LEU A 878 -29.62 27.08 -88.55
N VAL A 879 -29.05 27.44 -87.39
CA VAL A 879 -28.09 26.64 -86.64
C VAL A 879 -28.68 26.33 -85.27
N GLY A 880 -28.82 25.05 -84.94
CA GLY A 880 -29.25 24.67 -83.60
C GLY A 880 -29.64 23.20 -83.52
N SER A 881 -30.07 22.81 -82.32
CA SER A 881 -30.59 21.47 -82.08
C SER A 881 -32.09 21.42 -82.38
N TYR A 882 -32.51 20.41 -83.16
CA TYR A 882 -33.92 20.06 -83.32
C TYR A 882 -34.11 18.56 -83.16
N GLY A 883 -35.32 18.14 -82.79
CA GLY A 883 -35.61 16.73 -82.51
C GLY A 883 -36.91 16.53 -81.73
N ALA A 884 -37.27 15.27 -81.51
CA ALA A 884 -38.47 14.88 -80.78
C ALA A 884 -38.13 13.82 -79.73
N GLY A 885 -38.59 14.02 -78.49
CA GLY A 885 -38.28 13.13 -77.37
C GLY A 885 -36.78 13.15 -77.02
N ASP A 886 -36.18 11.97 -76.86
CA ASP A 886 -34.78 11.81 -76.41
C ASP A 886 -33.75 11.83 -77.55
N ARG A 887 -34.17 12.08 -78.80
CA ARG A 887 -33.27 12.20 -79.96
C ARG A 887 -33.23 13.65 -80.43
N HIS A 888 -32.05 14.25 -80.27
CA HIS A 888 -31.74 15.58 -80.74
C HIS A 888 -30.59 15.51 -81.73
N GLU A 889 -30.77 16.13 -82.89
CA GLU A 889 -29.71 16.31 -83.87
C GLU A 889 -29.36 17.79 -83.91
N PHE A 890 -28.08 18.11 -83.76
CA PHE A 890 -27.59 19.44 -84.09
C PHE A 890 -27.36 19.48 -85.59
N SER A 891 -27.98 20.43 -86.28
CA SER A 891 -27.90 20.47 -87.73
C SER A 891 -28.04 21.88 -88.25
N LEU A 892 -27.35 22.10 -89.36
CA LEU A 892 -27.32 23.34 -90.10
C LEU A 892 -28.23 23.25 -91.32
N THR A 893 -29.23 24.13 -91.42
CA THR A 893 -30.19 24.13 -92.53
C THR A 893 -30.33 25.54 -93.13
N GLY A 894 -30.34 25.65 -94.47
CA GLY A 894 -30.56 26.93 -95.15
C GLY A 894 -30.33 26.82 -96.65
N GLN A 895 -30.75 27.84 -97.40
CA GLN A 895 -30.64 27.84 -98.87
C GLN A 895 -29.17 27.75 -99.33
N ALA A 896 -28.25 28.37 -98.59
CA ALA A 896 -26.82 28.32 -98.87
C ALA A 896 -26.26 26.89 -98.80
N ARG A 897 -26.74 26.05 -97.88
CA ARG A 897 -26.32 24.64 -97.81
C ARG A 897 -26.70 23.88 -99.08
N HIS A 898 -27.97 23.97 -99.47
CA HIS A 898 -28.45 23.30 -100.66
C HIS A 898 -27.75 23.81 -101.92
N LEU A 899 -27.47 25.12 -101.98
CA LEU A 899 -26.72 25.71 -103.08
C LEU A 899 -25.28 25.19 -103.13
N ALA A 900 -24.58 25.07 -101.99
CA ALA A 900 -23.23 24.52 -101.95
C ALA A 900 -23.18 23.08 -102.50
N GLU A 901 -24.15 22.23 -102.14
CA GLU A 901 -24.29 20.86 -102.67
C GLU A 901 -24.52 20.86 -104.20
N ILE A 902 -25.35 21.78 -104.73
CA ILE A 902 -25.55 21.92 -106.18
C ILE A 902 -24.25 22.35 -106.87
N LEU A 903 -23.53 23.31 -106.29
CA LEU A 903 -22.27 23.83 -106.86
C LEU A 903 -21.16 22.78 -106.83
N GLU A 904 -21.12 21.93 -105.81
CA GLU A 904 -20.21 20.78 -105.75
C GLU A 904 -20.49 19.86 -106.95
N ALA A 905 -21.76 19.51 -107.20
CA ALA A 905 -22.14 18.65 -108.32
C ALA A 905 -21.83 19.27 -109.69
N GLU A 906 -21.81 20.62 -109.79
CA GLU A 906 -21.40 21.36 -110.98
C GLU A 906 -19.87 21.40 -111.18
N SER A 907 -19.08 21.14 -110.13
CA SER A 907 -17.61 21.17 -110.20
C SER A 907 -17.00 20.29 -111.29
N LYS A 908 -17.71 19.22 -111.68
CA LYS A 908 -17.33 18.32 -112.79
C LYS A 908 -17.22 19.02 -114.14
N GLN A 909 -17.88 20.17 -114.29
CA GLN A 909 -17.81 21.02 -115.49
C GLN A 909 -16.62 21.98 -115.45
N GLY A 910 -16.03 22.17 -114.27
CA GLY A 910 -14.85 23.00 -114.07
C GLY A 910 -13.61 22.43 -114.78
N LYS A 911 -12.73 23.31 -115.25
CA LYS A 911 -11.52 22.96 -116.02
C LYS A 911 -10.23 23.30 -115.27
N PHE A 912 -10.30 24.06 -114.19
CA PHE A 912 -9.15 24.62 -113.49
C PHE A 912 -9.01 24.00 -112.09
N SER A 913 -9.80 24.47 -111.14
CA SER A 913 -9.70 24.11 -109.72
C SER A 913 -10.70 23.08 -109.27
N HIS A 914 -11.83 22.95 -109.98
CA HIS A 914 -13.01 22.25 -109.49
C HIS A 914 -13.57 22.81 -108.16
N ILE A 915 -13.24 24.06 -107.82
CA ILE A 915 -13.84 24.80 -106.72
C ILE A 915 -14.84 25.78 -107.34
N ILE A 916 -16.13 25.56 -107.10
CA ILE A 916 -17.22 26.38 -107.64
C ILE A 916 -17.80 27.28 -106.56
N LEU A 917 -17.90 28.57 -106.85
CA LEU A 917 -18.41 29.59 -105.95
C LEU A 917 -19.77 30.11 -106.41
N SER A 918 -20.65 30.39 -105.44
CA SER A 918 -21.89 31.12 -105.69
C SER A 918 -21.61 32.60 -106.04
N PRO A 919 -22.55 33.29 -106.73
CA PRO A 919 -22.42 34.72 -107.00
C PRO A 919 -22.24 35.58 -105.74
N GLU A 920 -22.89 35.18 -104.63
CA GLU A 920 -22.78 35.86 -103.33
C GLU A 920 -21.35 35.78 -102.76
N ILE A 921 -20.70 34.62 -102.86
CA ILE A 921 -19.30 34.46 -102.42
C ILE A 921 -18.34 35.24 -103.34
N ARG A 922 -18.60 35.26 -104.66
CA ARG A 922 -17.85 36.12 -105.60
C ARG A 922 -17.92 37.59 -105.20
N ASP A 923 -19.13 38.09 -104.93
CA ASP A 923 -19.34 39.51 -104.62
C ASP A 923 -18.64 39.94 -103.33
N LEU A 924 -18.47 39.03 -102.39
CA LEU A 924 -17.70 39.23 -101.17
C LEU A 924 -16.18 39.21 -101.41
N LEU A 925 -15.71 38.55 -102.47
CA LEU A 925 -14.28 38.31 -102.73
C LEU A 925 -13.88 38.71 -104.17
N PRO A 926 -13.94 40.00 -104.55
CA PRO A 926 -13.68 40.47 -105.92
C PRO A 926 -12.22 40.30 -106.37
N GLU A 927 -11.29 40.08 -105.45
CA GLU A 927 -9.86 39.95 -105.72
C GLU A 927 -9.45 38.54 -106.20
N ILE A 928 -10.35 37.56 -106.13
CA ILE A 928 -10.07 36.18 -106.54
C ILE A 928 -10.18 36.07 -108.06
N ALA A 929 -9.18 35.43 -108.69
CA ALA A 929 -9.22 35.12 -110.11
C ALA A 929 -10.26 34.01 -110.39
N LEU A 930 -11.25 34.33 -111.24
CA LEU A 930 -12.42 33.48 -111.51
C LEU A 930 -12.66 33.29 -113.01
N ALA A 931 -13.08 32.09 -113.39
CA ALA A 931 -13.57 31.76 -114.72
C ALA A 931 -15.08 31.48 -114.69
N PRO A 932 -15.88 32.01 -115.64
CA PRO A 932 -17.31 31.72 -115.70
C PRO A 932 -17.55 30.24 -116.05
N LEU A 933 -18.44 29.59 -115.30
CA LEU A 933 -18.82 28.21 -115.50
C LEU A 933 -20.07 28.13 -116.40
N GLY A 934 -19.86 28.08 -117.73
CA GLY A 934 -20.98 27.99 -118.69
C GLY A 934 -21.94 29.19 -118.67
N GLU A 935 -23.23 28.96 -118.96
CA GLU A 935 -24.29 29.98 -118.97
C GLU A 935 -25.04 30.12 -117.63
N THR A 936 -24.63 29.39 -116.57
CA THR A 936 -25.38 29.27 -115.30
C THR A 936 -25.14 30.40 -114.30
N GLY A 937 -24.17 31.29 -114.56
CA GLY A 937 -23.85 32.44 -113.69
C GLY A 937 -22.96 32.10 -112.47
N ASN A 938 -22.47 30.85 -112.37
CA ASN A 938 -21.55 30.40 -111.33
C ASN A 938 -20.07 30.56 -111.75
N TYR A 939 -19.15 30.54 -110.78
CA TYR A 939 -17.74 30.84 -111.01
C TYR A 939 -16.83 29.72 -110.53
N GLU A 940 -15.88 29.32 -111.35
CA GLU A 940 -14.78 28.44 -110.94
C GLU A 940 -13.55 29.27 -110.55
N VAL A 941 -12.88 28.90 -109.46
CA VAL A 941 -11.60 29.51 -109.09
C VAL A 941 -10.52 29.16 -110.12
N SER A 942 -9.89 30.14 -110.76
CA SER A 942 -8.93 29.88 -111.85
C SER A 942 -7.51 29.58 -111.38
N GLU A 943 -7.17 29.91 -110.13
CA GLU A 943 -5.88 29.62 -109.50
C GLU A 943 -6.04 28.64 -108.33
N VAL A 944 -5.27 27.54 -108.36
CA VAL A 944 -5.17 26.56 -107.28
C VAL A 944 -3.82 26.65 -106.60
#